data_AF-M2ZK69-F1
#
_entry.id   AF-M2ZK69-F1
#
_cell.length_a   1.000
_cell.length_b   1.000
_cell.length_c   1.000
_cell.angle_alpha   90.00
_cell.angle_beta   90.00
_cell.angle_gamma   90.00
#
_symmetry.space_group_name_H-M   'P 1'
#
loop_
_entity.id
_entity.type
_entity.pdbx_description
1 polymer ?
#
loop_
_entity_poly.entity_id
_entity_poly.type
_entity_poly.pdbx_seq_one_letter_code
_entity_poly.pdbx_strand_id
1 'polypeptide(L)'
;MDLQQTPPQHLLHSGHELPPEFEDPVAGQVKLSRTGRALYVRPVAEIDGDVDLSREENNHGLYSASRTPILGPQTSIGPDGRQTQHITFQDKTRIKSRDGEKAGRYRETRAIRLHSERGYTFWRFNVEIELTSRQSRVAYRVNKGPAIGFWVPARGETMNIMFHSCNGFSYTVDSNKFSGPDPLWRDVLNRHQSKPFHVMIGGGDQIYNDAAMHQTTLFKEYLHIKNPQAKHEADFTVEMQDELEEFYLHRYAMWFSQGFFGMANSQIPMVNIWDDHDIIDGYGSYPHSFMSTRVFSGLGAIAFKYYMLFQHQSVPAETERDEPSWLLGTSPGPYIQERSRSLIMSLGRNITFLGLDCRTERMRDEILSQETYDIVFDRLRAELVKGETKHLVVLLGVPIAYPRLNFLENMLTSRMMDPIKAIGRTGALGGFVNKFDGGVEILDDLDDHWTAKHHKQERNWFIQELQDLAAEKSVRVTILGGDVHLGAVGQFFSNQKLGIAKDKDHRYMPNVISSAIVNTPPPTMMADVLNKRNKIHHLDEETDENMIPMFSHDVDGSKRNNNHLLPRRNFCIISEYLPGSTPPGTPLPQHTQDQRPAQYFDGQDEEKPKDRRFPPGSMNRTMSLTRGPMNLVRRLSGSSKKGPPPISLAPDQIRPVNEDDRRPSSTIQRANSLSATDRAAAPSSHFSGSSPQNPEFERPTFRRRPTNFSEKDARRASKAAGHTDGTVDADFGHIDLEGGLDISLCMEVNQHDPSGVTVPYRLLVPALSYQGSGDPNPA
;
A
#
# COMPACT_ATOMS: atom_id res chain seq x y z
N MET A 1 -25.25 -10.88 6.58
CA MET A 1 -24.85 -11.70 5.43
C MET A 1 -23.64 -12.52 5.85
N ASP A 2 -23.53 -13.75 5.38
CA ASP A 2 -22.29 -14.52 5.51
C ASP A 2 -21.29 -14.09 4.44
N LEU A 3 -20.01 -14.37 4.70
CA LEU A 3 -18.93 -14.13 3.74
C LEU A 3 -19.18 -14.93 2.47
N GLN A 4 -18.78 -14.36 1.33
CA GLN A 4 -18.76 -15.14 0.11
C GLN A 4 -17.69 -16.23 0.23
N GLN A 5 -18.09 -17.46 -0.04
CA GLN A 5 -17.14 -18.57 -0.09
C GLN A 5 -16.23 -18.38 -1.30
N THR A 6 -14.94 -18.64 -1.15
CA THR A 6 -14.05 -18.70 -2.31
C THR A 6 -14.46 -19.86 -3.22
N PRO A 7 -14.38 -19.71 -4.55
CA PRO A 7 -14.70 -20.80 -5.45
C PRO A 7 -13.80 -22.02 -5.15
N PRO A 8 -14.35 -23.25 -5.18
CA PRO A 8 -13.58 -24.47 -4.98
C PRO A 8 -12.32 -24.53 -5.85
N GLN A 9 -11.18 -24.93 -5.28
CA GLN A 9 -9.90 -24.96 -5.99
C GLN A 9 -9.96 -25.74 -7.31
N HIS A 10 -10.75 -26.81 -7.41
CA HIS A 10 -10.87 -27.58 -8.66
C HIS A 10 -11.50 -26.78 -9.81
N LEU A 11 -12.39 -25.82 -9.54
CA LEU A 11 -12.97 -24.94 -10.56
C LEU A 11 -11.97 -23.89 -11.06
N LEU A 12 -11.13 -23.38 -10.16
CA LEU A 12 -10.04 -22.46 -10.49
C LEU A 12 -8.95 -23.11 -11.37
N HIS A 13 -8.74 -24.42 -11.26
CA HIS A 13 -7.75 -25.16 -12.03
C HIS A 13 -8.31 -25.78 -13.32
N SER A 14 -9.63 -25.90 -13.47
CA SER A 14 -10.25 -26.56 -14.62
C SER A 14 -10.39 -25.69 -15.87
N GLY A 15 -10.13 -24.39 -15.78
CA GLY A 15 -10.29 -23.46 -16.91
C GLY A 15 -11.74 -23.29 -17.39
N HIS A 16 -12.71 -23.65 -16.55
CA HIS A 16 -14.14 -23.42 -16.81
C HIS A 16 -14.51 -21.99 -16.36
N GLU A 17 -15.45 -21.35 -17.08
CA GLU A 17 -16.04 -20.07 -16.67
C GLU A 17 -16.58 -20.19 -15.24
N LEU A 18 -16.21 -19.24 -14.38
CA LEU A 18 -16.69 -19.21 -13.01
C LEU A 18 -18.16 -18.74 -13.04
N PRO A 19 -19.01 -19.23 -12.14
CA PRO A 19 -20.35 -18.68 -11.99
C PRO A 19 -20.28 -17.15 -11.78
N PRO A 20 -21.19 -16.35 -12.39
CA PRO A 20 -21.12 -14.88 -12.37
C PRO A 20 -20.99 -14.27 -10.98
N GLU A 21 -21.52 -14.92 -9.94
CA GLU A 21 -21.39 -14.50 -8.55
C GLU A 21 -19.95 -14.50 -8.03
N PHE A 22 -19.06 -15.34 -8.57
CA PHE A 22 -17.64 -15.37 -8.22
C PHE A 22 -16.80 -14.42 -9.07
N GLU A 23 -17.29 -14.04 -10.25
CA GLU A 23 -16.63 -13.06 -11.12
C GLU A 23 -16.92 -11.62 -10.67
N ASP A 24 -18.16 -11.34 -10.24
CA ASP A 24 -18.58 -10.01 -9.78
C ASP A 24 -19.40 -10.07 -8.47
N PRO A 25 -18.77 -10.44 -7.34
CA PRO A 25 -19.37 -10.51 -6.01
C PRO A 25 -20.26 -9.35 -5.54
N VAL A 26 -19.93 -8.14 -6.01
CA VAL A 26 -20.58 -6.90 -5.61
C VAL A 26 -21.87 -6.64 -6.40
N ALA A 27 -22.10 -7.32 -7.53
CA ALA A 27 -23.33 -7.21 -8.29
C ALA A 27 -24.58 -7.44 -7.41
N GLY A 28 -25.59 -6.58 -7.56
CA GLY A 28 -26.84 -6.62 -6.80
C GLY A 28 -26.74 -6.21 -5.32
N GLN A 29 -25.55 -5.89 -4.81
CA GLN A 29 -25.38 -5.32 -3.47
C GLN A 29 -26.09 -3.97 -3.35
N VAL A 30 -26.52 -3.64 -2.14
CA VAL A 30 -27.26 -2.40 -1.87
C VAL A 30 -26.30 -1.23 -1.69
N LYS A 31 -26.56 -0.13 -2.38
CA LYS A 31 -26.02 1.21 -2.10
C LYS A 31 -27.16 2.12 -1.65
N LEU A 32 -26.86 3.00 -0.69
CA LEU A 32 -27.74 4.13 -0.36
C LEU A 32 -27.48 5.29 -1.33
N SER A 33 -28.51 5.78 -2.03
CA SER A 33 -28.40 6.97 -2.88
C SER A 33 -28.30 8.25 -2.06
N ARG A 34 -27.88 9.35 -2.70
CA ARG A 34 -27.89 10.70 -2.10
C ARG A 34 -29.27 11.16 -1.61
N THR A 35 -30.34 10.59 -2.16
CA THR A 35 -31.74 10.88 -1.77
C THR A 35 -32.31 9.90 -0.74
N GLY A 36 -31.48 9.00 -0.21
CA GLY A 36 -31.90 8.01 0.79
C GLY A 36 -32.62 6.79 0.22
N ARG A 37 -32.61 6.61 -1.10
CA ARG A 37 -33.24 5.46 -1.78
C ARG A 37 -32.26 4.30 -1.87
N ALA A 38 -32.77 3.07 -1.86
CA ALA A 38 -31.96 1.90 -2.16
C ALA A 38 -31.68 1.83 -3.67
N LEU A 39 -30.42 1.71 -4.02
CA LEU A 39 -29.92 1.37 -5.35
C LEU A 39 -29.18 0.04 -5.28
N TYR A 40 -29.04 -0.63 -6.42
CA TYR A 40 -28.38 -1.92 -6.53
C TYR A 40 -27.25 -1.86 -7.55
N VAL A 41 -26.11 -2.47 -7.23
CA VAL A 41 -24.97 -2.51 -8.15
C VAL A 41 -25.33 -3.26 -9.42
N ARG A 42 -25.05 -2.67 -10.58
CA ARG A 42 -25.24 -3.33 -11.87
C ARG A 42 -24.10 -4.33 -12.14
N PRO A 43 -24.39 -5.50 -12.74
CA PRO A 43 -23.35 -6.45 -13.14
C PRO A 43 -22.32 -5.80 -14.07
N VAL A 44 -21.05 -6.17 -13.93
CA VAL A 44 -19.96 -5.60 -14.74
C VAL A 44 -20.18 -5.79 -16.24
N ALA A 45 -20.77 -6.92 -16.64
CA ALA A 45 -21.08 -7.24 -18.03
C ALA A 45 -22.08 -6.27 -18.69
N GLU A 46 -22.80 -5.45 -17.92
CA GLU A 46 -23.71 -4.42 -18.42
C GLU A 46 -23.10 -3.01 -18.40
N ILE A 47 -21.84 -2.89 -18.01
CA ILE A 47 -21.14 -1.61 -17.89
C ILE A 47 -20.19 -1.49 -19.07
N ASP A 48 -20.36 -0.44 -19.86
CA ASP A 48 -19.46 -0.13 -20.96
C ASP A 48 -18.11 0.37 -20.39
N GLY A 49 -17.02 -0.14 -20.95
CA GLY A 49 -15.69 0.44 -20.74
C GLY A 49 -15.56 1.78 -21.46
N ASP A 50 -14.53 2.54 -21.12
CA ASP A 50 -14.21 3.83 -21.74
C ASP A 50 -15.25 4.94 -21.53
N VAL A 51 -16.08 4.82 -20.48
CA VAL A 51 -17.09 5.83 -20.10
C VAL A 51 -17.06 6.06 -18.59
N ASP A 52 -17.04 7.32 -18.17
CA ASP A 52 -17.15 7.69 -16.76
C ASP A 52 -18.63 7.75 -16.34
N LEU A 53 -19.07 6.71 -15.61
CA LEU A 53 -20.43 6.59 -15.07
C LEU A 53 -20.51 6.93 -13.57
N SER A 54 -19.44 7.45 -12.97
CA SER A 54 -19.31 7.63 -11.51
C SER A 54 -20.38 8.53 -10.91
N ARG A 55 -20.84 9.50 -11.69
CA ARG A 55 -21.84 10.52 -11.30
C ARG A 55 -23.27 10.16 -11.68
N GLU A 56 -23.47 9.08 -12.42
CA GLU A 56 -24.79 8.65 -12.89
C GLU A 56 -25.47 7.77 -11.83
N GLU A 57 -26.45 8.32 -11.10
CA GLU A 57 -27.28 7.57 -10.13
C GLU A 57 -28.58 7.00 -10.73
N ASN A 58 -28.71 7.00 -12.05
CA ASN A 58 -29.85 6.44 -12.78
C ASN A 58 -29.54 5.03 -13.30
N ASN A 59 -30.51 4.38 -13.95
CA ASN A 59 -30.36 3.00 -14.46
C ASN A 59 -29.31 2.84 -15.59
N HIS A 60 -28.71 3.92 -16.09
CA HIS A 60 -27.62 3.90 -17.07
C HIS A 60 -26.24 4.02 -16.42
N GLY A 61 -26.18 4.36 -15.12
CA GLY A 61 -24.92 4.47 -14.37
C GLY A 61 -24.43 3.15 -13.80
N LEU A 62 -23.66 3.21 -12.71
CA LEU A 62 -23.13 2.02 -12.02
C LEU A 62 -24.17 1.26 -11.19
N TYR A 63 -25.33 1.87 -10.99
CA TYR A 63 -26.40 1.36 -10.14
C TYR A 63 -27.74 1.32 -10.88
N SER A 64 -28.67 0.53 -10.36
CA SER A 64 -30.06 0.47 -10.84
C SER A 64 -31.05 0.59 -9.68
N ALA A 65 -32.25 1.10 -9.97
CA ALA A 65 -33.33 1.18 -9.00
C ALA A 65 -33.96 -0.20 -8.69
N SER A 66 -33.78 -1.16 -9.59
CA SER A 66 -34.32 -2.52 -9.48
C SER A 66 -33.19 -3.54 -9.44
N ARG A 67 -33.30 -4.54 -8.56
CA ARG A 67 -32.33 -5.64 -8.53
C ARG A 67 -32.35 -6.41 -9.85
N THR A 68 -31.20 -6.48 -10.50
CA THR A 68 -30.98 -7.42 -11.61
C THR A 68 -30.88 -8.85 -11.07
N PRO A 69 -31.49 -9.86 -11.72
CA PRO A 69 -31.29 -11.25 -11.34
C PRO A 69 -29.82 -11.67 -11.51
N ILE A 70 -29.19 -12.16 -10.44
CA ILE A 70 -27.78 -12.62 -10.46
C ILE A 70 -27.68 -14.05 -11.01
N LEU A 71 -28.68 -14.88 -10.71
CA LEU A 71 -28.83 -16.23 -11.25
C LEU A 71 -29.95 -16.19 -12.28
N GLY A 72 -29.69 -16.67 -13.50
CA GLY A 72 -30.71 -16.85 -14.54
C GLY A 72 -31.88 -17.76 -14.08
N PRO A 73 -32.84 -18.08 -14.96
CA PRO A 73 -33.98 -18.92 -14.59
C PRO A 73 -33.48 -20.28 -14.04
N GLN A 74 -33.76 -20.56 -12.76
CA GLN A 74 -33.47 -21.86 -12.17
C GLN A 74 -34.71 -22.75 -12.24
N THR A 75 -34.53 -23.97 -12.73
CA THR A 75 -35.56 -25.02 -12.74
C THR A 75 -35.53 -25.76 -11.41
N SER A 76 -36.65 -25.73 -10.70
CA SER A 76 -36.88 -26.55 -9.49
C SER A 76 -37.99 -27.56 -9.77
N ILE A 77 -37.85 -28.78 -9.26
CA ILE A 77 -38.91 -29.80 -9.36
C ILE A 77 -39.69 -29.79 -8.05
N GLY A 78 -40.97 -29.45 -8.12
CA GLY A 78 -41.88 -29.46 -6.98
C GLY A 78 -42.13 -30.88 -6.46
N PRO A 79 -42.71 -31.04 -5.26
CA PRO A 79 -43.10 -32.34 -4.70
C PRO A 79 -44.09 -33.11 -5.58
N ASP A 80 -44.76 -32.40 -6.49
CA ASP A 80 -45.72 -32.88 -7.49
C ASP A 80 -45.07 -33.25 -8.84
N GLY A 81 -43.73 -33.19 -8.95
CA GLY A 81 -42.99 -33.53 -10.16
C GLY A 81 -43.06 -32.47 -11.26
N ARG A 82 -43.67 -31.29 -10.99
CA ARG A 82 -43.73 -30.19 -11.96
C ARG A 82 -42.46 -29.36 -11.92
N GLN A 83 -41.93 -29.04 -13.09
CA GLN A 83 -40.82 -28.10 -13.24
C GLN A 83 -41.34 -26.67 -13.12
N THR A 84 -40.93 -25.97 -12.07
CA THR A 84 -41.16 -24.54 -11.87
C THR A 84 -39.88 -23.78 -12.15
N GLN A 85 -39.92 -22.89 -13.14
CA GLN A 85 -38.86 -21.91 -13.38
C GLN A 85 -39.03 -20.74 -12.40
N HIS A 86 -38.00 -20.48 -11.61
CA HIS A 86 -37.95 -19.32 -10.74
C HIS A 86 -36.68 -18.51 -11.06
N ILE A 87 -36.88 -17.21 -11.27
CA ILE A 87 -35.79 -16.25 -11.42
C ILE A 87 -35.33 -15.85 -10.01
N THR A 88 -34.07 -16.10 -9.69
CA THR A 88 -33.54 -15.85 -8.35
C THR A 88 -32.75 -14.53 -8.33
N PHE A 89 -33.36 -13.51 -7.73
CA PHE A 89 -32.78 -12.16 -7.57
C PHE A 89 -31.81 -12.02 -6.39
N GLN A 90 -31.54 -13.11 -5.67
CA GLN A 90 -30.75 -13.13 -4.45
C GLN A 90 -30.03 -14.46 -4.32
N ASP A 91 -28.72 -14.44 -4.08
CA ASP A 91 -28.08 -15.60 -3.48
C ASP A 91 -28.62 -15.78 -2.04
N LYS A 92 -29.69 -16.58 -1.89
CA LYS A 92 -30.33 -16.86 -0.62
C LYS A 92 -29.40 -17.57 0.37
N THR A 93 -28.28 -18.12 -0.09
CA THR A 93 -27.27 -18.74 0.79
C THR A 93 -26.58 -17.71 1.68
N ARG A 94 -26.53 -16.43 1.26
CA ARG A 94 -25.82 -15.35 1.98
C ARG A 94 -26.68 -14.61 3.01
N ILE A 95 -28.01 -14.76 2.97
CA ILE A 95 -28.93 -14.05 3.85
C ILE A 95 -29.29 -14.95 5.04
N LYS A 96 -28.78 -14.62 6.24
CA LYS A 96 -29.27 -15.25 7.47
C LYS A 96 -30.75 -14.96 7.67
N SER A 97 -31.51 -15.97 8.07
CA SER A 97 -32.92 -15.83 8.48
C SER A 97 -33.12 -14.92 9.71
N ARG A 98 -32.04 -14.64 10.45
CA ARG A 98 -32.02 -13.75 11.62
C ARG A 98 -31.34 -12.42 11.29
N ASP A 99 -32.17 -11.39 11.22
CA ASP A 99 -31.80 -9.99 11.24
C ASP A 99 -31.64 -9.52 12.71
N GLY A 100 -30.64 -8.69 12.99
CA GLY A 100 -30.38 -8.15 14.32
C GLY A 100 -31.58 -7.38 14.86
N GLU A 101 -32.25 -6.60 14.01
CA GLU A 101 -33.47 -5.88 14.39
C GLU A 101 -34.62 -6.85 14.72
N LYS A 102 -34.87 -7.84 13.85
CA LYS A 102 -35.89 -8.89 14.12
C LYS A 102 -35.59 -9.70 15.38
N ALA A 103 -34.32 -9.83 15.75
CA ALA A 103 -33.88 -10.50 16.96
C ALA A 103 -33.88 -9.58 18.20
N GLY A 104 -34.27 -8.30 18.08
CA GLY A 104 -34.22 -7.32 19.16
C GLY A 104 -32.81 -6.95 19.62
N ARG A 105 -31.79 -7.21 18.79
CA ARG A 105 -30.37 -6.96 19.07
C ARG A 105 -29.88 -5.75 18.29
N TYR A 106 -30.38 -4.57 18.66
CA TYR A 106 -29.95 -3.29 18.11
C TYR A 106 -29.93 -2.23 19.21
N ARG A 107 -29.22 -1.12 18.94
CA ARG A 107 -29.22 0.08 19.77
C ARG A 107 -29.50 1.28 18.88
N GLU A 108 -30.26 2.23 19.38
CA GLU A 108 -30.39 3.54 18.76
C GLU A 108 -29.31 4.48 19.32
N THR A 109 -28.53 5.08 18.42
CA THR A 109 -27.50 6.06 18.76
C THR A 109 -28.01 7.45 18.39
N ARG A 110 -27.97 8.39 19.33
CA ARG A 110 -28.34 9.78 19.08
C ARG A 110 -27.25 10.48 18.29
N ALA A 111 -27.65 11.22 17.26
CA ALA A 111 -26.74 12.06 16.49
C ALA A 111 -26.38 13.33 17.28
N ILE A 112 -25.15 13.82 17.09
CA ILE A 112 -24.71 15.14 17.53
C ILE A 112 -24.63 16.03 16.29
N ARG A 113 -25.20 17.23 16.37
CA ARG A 113 -25.02 18.23 15.31
C ARG A 113 -23.61 18.78 15.42
N LEU A 114 -22.76 18.43 14.46
CA LEU A 114 -21.36 18.80 14.44
C LEU A 114 -21.18 20.22 13.88
N HIS A 115 -21.80 20.50 12.74
CA HIS A 115 -21.72 21.79 12.06
C HIS A 115 -22.99 22.06 11.23
N SER A 116 -23.27 23.32 10.91
CA SER A 116 -24.34 23.67 9.97
C SER A 116 -24.01 24.96 9.25
N GLU A 117 -24.09 24.91 7.92
CA GLU A 117 -23.84 26.05 7.04
C GLU A 117 -24.53 25.83 5.70
N ARG A 118 -24.86 26.93 5.00
CA ARG A 118 -25.31 26.90 3.59
C ARG A 118 -26.50 25.95 3.33
N GLY A 119 -27.37 25.74 4.33
CA GLY A 119 -28.51 24.81 4.25
C GLY A 119 -28.15 23.33 4.49
N TYR A 120 -26.89 23.02 4.75
CA TYR A 120 -26.41 21.69 5.09
C TYR A 120 -26.23 21.54 6.61
N THR A 121 -26.36 20.31 7.10
CA THR A 121 -26.10 19.96 8.50
C THR A 121 -25.26 18.70 8.56
N PHE A 122 -24.15 18.79 9.28
CA PHE A 122 -23.23 17.69 9.53
C PHE A 122 -23.61 17.01 10.84
N TRP A 123 -23.84 15.71 10.79
CA TRP A 123 -24.23 14.90 11.93
C TRP A 123 -23.17 13.85 12.21
N ARG A 124 -22.72 13.77 13.46
CA ARG A 124 -21.81 12.73 13.94
C ARG A 124 -22.56 11.72 14.80
N PHE A 125 -22.24 10.44 14.62
CA PHE A 125 -22.79 9.33 15.40
C PHE A 125 -21.63 8.57 16.04
N ASN A 126 -21.52 8.60 17.36
CA ASN A 126 -20.48 7.86 18.07
C ASN A 126 -20.97 6.45 18.38
N VAL A 127 -20.26 5.43 17.88
CA VAL A 127 -20.61 4.02 18.04
C VAL A 127 -19.42 3.27 18.60
N GLU A 128 -19.62 2.60 19.73
CA GLU A 128 -18.65 1.71 20.34
C GLU A 128 -19.10 0.26 20.16
N ILE A 129 -18.20 -0.59 19.67
CA ILE A 129 -18.47 -2.00 19.40
C ILE A 129 -17.54 -2.86 20.24
N GLU A 130 -18.10 -3.69 21.12
CA GLU A 130 -17.31 -4.67 21.87
C GLU A 130 -16.87 -5.81 20.94
N LEU A 131 -15.55 -6.01 20.84
CA LEU A 131 -14.99 -7.10 20.05
C LEU A 131 -15.24 -8.46 20.72
N THR A 132 -15.75 -9.40 19.93
CA THR A 132 -16.04 -10.78 20.37
C THR A 132 -14.92 -11.75 19.98
N SER A 133 -15.01 -13.02 20.37
CA SER A 133 -14.03 -14.05 19.99
C SER A 133 -14.05 -14.43 18.50
N ARG A 134 -14.92 -13.83 17.69
CA ARG A 134 -14.99 -14.05 16.24
C ARG A 134 -15.20 -12.73 15.51
N GLN A 135 -14.65 -12.64 14.31
CA GLN A 135 -14.95 -11.56 13.38
C GLN A 135 -16.47 -11.43 13.20
N SER A 136 -16.98 -10.20 13.24
CA SER A 136 -18.41 -9.92 13.27
C SER A 136 -18.79 -8.83 12.28
N ARG A 137 -19.96 -8.98 11.65
CA ARG A 137 -20.55 -7.94 10.80
C ARG A 137 -21.52 -7.11 11.62
N VAL A 138 -21.30 -5.81 11.69
CA VAL A 138 -22.19 -4.83 12.31
C VAL A 138 -22.98 -4.15 11.21
N ALA A 139 -24.29 -3.95 11.43
CA ALA A 139 -25.14 -3.24 10.49
C ALA A 139 -25.67 -1.96 11.13
N TYR A 140 -25.79 -0.90 10.34
CA TYR A 140 -26.38 0.37 10.73
C TYR A 140 -27.39 0.82 9.66
N ARG A 141 -28.31 1.68 10.07
CA ARG A 141 -29.22 2.38 9.16
C ARG A 141 -29.38 3.81 9.62
N VAL A 142 -29.46 4.74 8.68
CA VAL A 142 -29.76 6.15 8.94
C VAL A 142 -31.19 6.42 8.48
N ASN A 143 -32.00 7.09 9.30
CA ASN A 143 -33.38 7.51 8.96
C ASN A 143 -34.28 6.40 8.41
N LYS A 144 -34.18 5.18 8.96
CA LYS A 144 -34.92 3.98 8.48
C LYS A 144 -34.64 3.60 7.01
N GLY A 145 -33.52 4.07 6.46
CA GLY A 145 -33.01 3.64 5.15
C GLY A 145 -32.55 2.18 5.14
N PRO A 146 -31.97 1.71 4.03
CA PRO A 146 -31.42 0.37 3.93
C PRO A 146 -30.32 0.14 4.99
N ALA A 147 -30.29 -1.09 5.52
CA ALA A 147 -29.25 -1.50 6.44
C ALA A 147 -27.95 -1.77 5.66
N ILE A 148 -26.93 -0.96 5.93
CA ILE A 148 -25.56 -1.14 5.43
C ILE A 148 -24.74 -1.76 6.56
N GLY A 149 -23.69 -2.52 6.25
CA GLY A 149 -22.88 -3.13 7.29
C GLY A 149 -21.40 -3.16 6.98
N PHE A 150 -20.63 -3.08 8.05
CA PHE A 150 -19.17 -3.12 8.08
C PHE A 150 -18.70 -4.27 8.97
N TRP A 151 -17.40 -4.54 8.97
CA TRP A 151 -16.80 -5.66 9.69
C TRP A 151 -15.85 -5.19 10.77
N VAL A 152 -15.89 -5.87 11.91
CA VAL A 152 -14.93 -5.71 13.01
C VAL A 152 -14.17 -7.02 13.21
N PRO A 153 -12.86 -6.96 13.52
CA PRO A 153 -12.04 -8.16 13.72
C PRO A 153 -12.48 -8.95 14.96
N ALA A 154 -11.99 -10.19 15.11
CA ALA A 154 -12.09 -10.85 16.41
C ALA A 154 -11.17 -10.14 17.42
N ARG A 155 -11.50 -10.27 18.70
CA ARG A 155 -10.67 -9.79 19.80
C ARG A 155 -9.29 -10.42 19.71
N GLY A 156 -8.26 -9.58 19.66
CA GLY A 156 -6.86 -10.01 19.62
C GLY A 156 -6.33 -10.32 18.22
N GLU A 157 -7.17 -10.28 17.19
CA GLU A 157 -6.72 -10.44 15.80
C GLU A 157 -6.23 -9.11 15.23
N THR A 158 -5.29 -9.22 14.29
CA THR A 158 -4.82 -8.10 13.47
C THR A 158 -5.90 -7.68 12.46
N MET A 159 -6.08 -6.37 12.24
CA MET A 159 -6.99 -5.89 11.21
C MET A 159 -6.52 -6.31 9.80
N ASN A 160 -7.46 -6.52 8.88
CA ASN A 160 -7.18 -6.67 7.46
C ASN A 160 -7.34 -5.27 6.86
N ILE A 161 -6.24 -4.69 6.41
CA ILE A 161 -6.13 -3.27 6.11
C ILE A 161 -6.08 -3.10 4.60
N MET A 162 -6.85 -2.14 4.08
CA MET A 162 -6.70 -1.63 2.72
C MET A 162 -6.01 -0.27 2.78
N PHE A 163 -5.06 0.01 1.89
CA PHE A 163 -4.40 1.31 1.78
C PHE A 163 -4.55 1.85 0.36
N HIS A 164 -4.85 3.14 0.23
CA HIS A 164 -4.95 3.84 -1.05
C HIS A 164 -4.50 5.29 -0.94
N SER A 165 -4.12 5.88 -2.06
CA SER A 165 -3.83 7.32 -2.22
C SER A 165 -4.21 7.77 -3.63
N CYS A 166 -4.26 9.08 -3.88
CA CYS A 166 -4.51 9.67 -5.19
C CYS A 166 -5.83 9.18 -5.80
N ASN A 167 -6.90 9.38 -5.05
CA ASN A 167 -8.27 9.00 -5.37
C ASN A 167 -8.98 10.10 -6.17
N GLY A 168 -8.33 10.67 -7.18
CA GLY A 168 -8.93 11.61 -8.12
C GLY A 168 -8.12 11.72 -9.40
N PHE A 169 -8.64 12.51 -10.33
CA PHE A 169 -8.00 12.78 -11.60
C PHE A 169 -7.47 14.21 -11.60
N SER A 170 -6.24 14.39 -12.07
CA SER A 170 -5.71 15.72 -12.39
C SER A 170 -6.62 16.40 -13.41
N TYR A 171 -6.72 17.73 -13.37
CA TYR A 171 -7.72 18.50 -14.11
C TYR A 171 -7.73 18.24 -15.64
N THR A 172 -6.59 17.92 -16.23
CA THR A 172 -6.43 17.70 -17.68
C THR A 172 -6.74 16.27 -18.13
N VAL A 173 -6.99 15.35 -17.19
CA VAL A 173 -7.23 13.93 -17.48
C VAL A 173 -8.67 13.72 -17.91
N ASP A 174 -8.83 13.04 -19.04
CA ASP A 174 -10.12 12.55 -19.53
C ASP A 174 -10.47 11.24 -18.83
N SER A 175 -11.35 11.31 -17.82
CA SER A 175 -11.74 10.18 -16.98
C SER A 175 -12.41 9.04 -17.75
N ASN A 176 -12.98 9.31 -18.93
CA ASN A 176 -13.60 8.27 -19.76
C ASN A 176 -12.60 7.19 -20.13
N LYS A 177 -11.35 7.53 -20.45
CA LYS A 177 -10.28 6.59 -20.84
C LYS A 177 -9.85 5.60 -19.75
N PHE A 178 -10.43 5.75 -18.57
CA PHE A 178 -10.17 4.97 -17.38
C PHE A 178 -11.44 4.30 -16.83
N SER A 179 -12.55 4.40 -17.57
CA SER A 179 -13.89 3.99 -17.14
C SER A 179 -14.30 4.67 -15.82
N GLY A 180 -13.87 5.92 -15.64
CA GLY A 180 -14.04 6.68 -14.40
C GLY A 180 -13.08 6.26 -13.26
N PRO A 181 -13.34 6.74 -12.02
CA PRO A 181 -12.57 6.41 -10.82
C PRO A 181 -12.91 5.02 -10.24
N ASP A 182 -13.92 4.36 -10.77
CA ASP A 182 -14.62 3.25 -10.15
C ASP A 182 -14.03 1.84 -10.30
N PRO A 183 -13.28 1.50 -11.37
CA PRO A 183 -12.83 0.11 -11.60
C PRO A 183 -12.10 -0.50 -10.39
N LEU A 184 -11.07 0.15 -9.86
CA LEU A 184 -10.30 -0.42 -8.73
C LEU A 184 -11.14 -0.47 -7.44
N TRP A 185 -12.06 0.47 -7.23
CA TRP A 185 -12.99 0.40 -6.10
C TRP A 185 -13.96 -0.78 -6.22
N ARG A 186 -14.32 -1.20 -7.44
CA ARG A 186 -15.09 -2.43 -7.66
C ARG A 186 -14.30 -3.65 -7.18
N ASP A 187 -13.03 -3.76 -7.54
CA ASP A 187 -12.14 -4.85 -7.10
C ASP A 187 -11.94 -4.84 -5.57
N VAL A 188 -11.76 -3.65 -4.95
CA VAL A 188 -11.76 -3.49 -3.49
C VAL A 188 -13.04 -4.05 -2.87
N LEU A 189 -14.22 -3.67 -3.37
CA LEU A 189 -15.50 -4.14 -2.86
C LEU A 189 -15.70 -5.64 -3.08
N ASN A 190 -15.26 -6.19 -4.21
CA ASN A 190 -15.30 -7.62 -4.51
C ASN A 190 -14.43 -8.41 -3.52
N ARG A 191 -13.21 -7.96 -3.25
CA ARG A 191 -12.35 -8.54 -2.22
C ARG A 191 -12.95 -8.44 -0.83
N HIS A 192 -13.57 -7.31 -0.51
CA HIS A 192 -14.26 -7.11 0.77
C HIS A 192 -15.41 -8.12 1.00
N GLN A 193 -16.05 -8.65 -0.06
CA GLN A 193 -17.09 -9.68 0.08
C GLN A 193 -16.55 -11.05 0.53
N SER A 194 -15.29 -11.36 0.19
CA SER A 194 -14.67 -12.66 0.48
C SER A 194 -13.77 -12.63 1.72
N LYS A 195 -12.90 -11.62 1.82
CA LYS A 195 -12.06 -11.34 2.98
C LYS A 195 -12.23 -9.87 3.39
N PRO A 196 -13.12 -9.56 4.36
CA PRO A 196 -13.46 -8.18 4.67
C PRO A 196 -12.26 -7.37 5.13
N PHE A 197 -12.20 -6.15 4.63
CA PHE A 197 -11.36 -5.11 5.21
C PHE A 197 -12.01 -4.61 6.51
N HIS A 198 -11.21 -4.54 7.57
CA HIS A 198 -11.62 -4.00 8.86
C HIS A 198 -11.44 -2.48 8.92
N VAL A 199 -10.50 -1.96 8.12
CA VAL A 199 -10.19 -0.54 7.98
C VAL A 199 -9.61 -0.29 6.59
N MET A 200 -9.88 0.90 6.03
CA MET A 200 -9.12 1.45 4.92
C MET A 200 -8.39 2.72 5.35
N ILE A 201 -7.16 2.89 4.87
CA ILE A 201 -6.29 4.01 5.18
C ILE A 201 -6.17 4.87 3.91
N GLY A 202 -6.60 6.12 4.00
CA GLY A 202 -6.39 7.15 2.98
C GLY A 202 -5.06 7.85 3.20
N GLY A 203 -4.18 7.75 2.20
CA GLY A 203 -2.78 8.14 2.25
C GLY A 203 -2.42 9.51 1.71
N GLY A 204 -3.35 10.46 1.67
CA GLY A 204 -3.24 11.66 0.84
C GLY A 204 -4.06 11.61 -0.45
N ASP A 205 -4.48 12.79 -0.91
CA ASP A 205 -5.25 13.01 -2.14
C ASP A 205 -6.52 12.18 -2.20
N GLN A 206 -7.31 12.18 -1.12
CA GLN A 206 -8.61 11.51 -1.13
C GLN A 206 -9.55 12.16 -2.14
N ILE A 207 -9.30 13.43 -2.44
CA ILE A 207 -10.00 14.28 -3.38
C ILE A 207 -9.00 15.23 -4.06
N TYR A 208 -9.28 15.62 -5.30
CA TYR A 208 -8.51 16.62 -6.04
C TYR A 208 -9.30 17.93 -6.10
N ASN A 209 -8.85 18.91 -5.33
CA ASN A 209 -9.46 20.25 -5.24
C ASN A 209 -8.82 21.28 -6.18
N ASP A 210 -7.83 20.89 -6.99
CA ASP A 210 -7.13 21.74 -7.98
C ASP A 210 -8.07 22.37 -9.00
N ALA A 211 -9.20 21.71 -9.24
CA ALA A 211 -10.27 22.25 -10.07
C ALA A 211 -10.74 23.64 -9.58
N ALA A 212 -10.52 24.00 -8.30
CA ALA A 212 -10.73 25.33 -7.77
C ALA A 212 -10.01 26.40 -8.59
N MET A 213 -8.79 26.14 -9.05
CA MET A 213 -7.99 27.09 -9.83
C MET A 213 -8.61 27.44 -11.19
N HIS A 214 -9.54 26.61 -11.68
CA HIS A 214 -10.12 26.74 -13.01
C HIS A 214 -11.64 26.97 -13.02
N GLN A 215 -12.35 26.38 -12.05
CA GLN A 215 -13.81 26.37 -11.96
C GLN A 215 -14.37 27.50 -11.08
N THR A 216 -13.52 28.17 -10.30
CA THR A 216 -13.88 29.41 -9.61
C THR A 216 -13.71 30.63 -10.53
N THR A 217 -14.32 31.74 -10.14
CA THR A 217 -14.21 33.03 -10.82
C THR A 217 -13.17 33.91 -10.13
N LEU A 218 -13.39 34.26 -8.85
CA LEU A 218 -12.56 35.22 -8.13
C LEU A 218 -11.17 34.66 -7.82
N PHE A 219 -11.10 33.43 -7.34
CA PHE A 219 -9.81 32.81 -7.04
C PHE A 219 -8.99 32.57 -8.33
N LYS A 220 -9.64 32.16 -9.41
CA LYS A 220 -9.02 32.09 -10.73
C LYS A 220 -8.49 33.45 -11.19
N GLU A 221 -9.26 34.54 -11.08
CA GLU A 221 -8.81 35.88 -11.44
C GLU A 221 -7.58 36.31 -10.64
N TYR A 222 -7.56 36.04 -9.34
CA TYR A 222 -6.40 36.25 -8.48
C TYR A 222 -5.15 35.51 -8.98
N LEU A 223 -5.29 34.23 -9.38
CA LEU A 223 -4.17 33.45 -9.91
C LEU A 223 -3.58 34.06 -11.20
N HIS A 224 -4.41 34.72 -12.02
CA HIS A 224 -4.01 35.37 -13.27
C HIS A 224 -3.35 36.75 -13.08
N ILE A 225 -3.29 37.30 -11.86
CA ILE A 225 -2.57 38.54 -11.58
C ILE A 225 -1.08 38.37 -11.87
N LYS A 226 -0.59 39.09 -12.88
CA LYS A 226 0.82 39.02 -13.32
C LYS A 226 1.77 39.90 -12.51
N ASN A 227 1.28 40.99 -11.94
CA ASN A 227 2.10 41.89 -11.13
C ASN A 227 2.32 41.25 -9.74
N PRO A 228 3.57 40.91 -9.36
CA PRO A 228 3.83 40.22 -8.10
C PRO A 228 3.43 41.02 -6.86
N GLN A 229 3.63 42.34 -6.87
CA GLN A 229 3.24 43.21 -5.76
C GLN A 229 1.72 43.26 -5.62
N ALA A 230 1.01 43.48 -6.73
CA ALA A 230 -0.46 43.49 -6.71
C ALA A 230 -1.04 42.13 -6.29
N LYS A 231 -0.40 41.02 -6.67
CA LYS A 231 -0.78 39.68 -6.23
C LYS A 231 -0.55 39.50 -4.73
N HIS A 232 0.61 39.93 -4.23
CA HIS A 232 0.95 39.80 -2.81
C HIS A 232 0.06 40.68 -1.91
N GLU A 233 -0.29 41.88 -2.36
CA GLU A 233 -1.14 42.83 -1.62
C GLU A 233 -2.64 42.54 -1.74
N ALA A 234 -3.05 41.62 -2.61
CA ALA A 234 -4.46 41.29 -2.82
C ALA A 234 -5.12 40.77 -1.55
N ASP A 235 -6.30 41.28 -1.25
CA ASP A 235 -7.08 40.87 -0.10
C ASP A 235 -7.85 39.57 -0.36
N PHE A 236 -7.98 38.78 0.70
CA PHE A 236 -8.91 37.66 0.73
C PHE A 236 -10.30 38.19 1.09
N THR A 237 -11.09 38.50 0.07
CA THR A 237 -12.41 39.13 0.27
C THR A 237 -13.44 38.12 0.77
N VAL A 238 -14.52 38.63 1.38
CA VAL A 238 -15.62 37.79 1.86
C VAL A 238 -16.29 37.04 0.72
N GLU A 239 -16.37 37.64 -0.47
CA GLU A 239 -16.93 37.02 -1.67
C GLU A 239 -16.04 35.88 -2.19
N MET A 240 -14.72 36.05 -2.16
CA MET A 240 -13.79 34.97 -2.53
C MET A 240 -13.83 33.82 -1.51
N GLN A 241 -13.93 34.15 -0.23
CA GLN A 241 -14.15 33.16 0.82
C GLN A 241 -15.43 32.38 0.58
N ASP A 242 -16.55 33.06 0.30
CA ASP A 242 -17.85 32.44 0.03
C ASP A 242 -17.80 31.50 -1.19
N GLU A 243 -17.19 31.95 -2.29
CA GLU A 243 -16.99 31.16 -3.52
C GLU A 243 -16.18 29.88 -3.25
N LEU A 244 -15.06 30.00 -2.53
CA LEU A 244 -14.22 28.84 -2.20
C LEU A 244 -14.91 27.91 -1.21
N GLU A 245 -15.61 28.45 -0.21
CA GLU A 245 -16.36 27.62 0.73
C GLU A 245 -17.48 26.83 0.05
N GLU A 246 -18.21 27.43 -0.90
CA GLU A 246 -19.19 26.73 -1.72
C GLU A 246 -18.53 25.65 -2.58
N PHE A 247 -17.42 25.99 -3.25
CA PHE A 247 -16.67 25.04 -4.08
C PHE A 247 -16.26 23.80 -3.27
N TYR A 248 -15.57 23.97 -2.15
CA TYR A 248 -15.06 22.85 -1.37
C TYR A 248 -16.20 22.00 -0.80
N LEU A 249 -17.26 22.61 -0.27
CA LEU A 249 -18.43 21.89 0.23
C LEU A 249 -19.04 20.99 -0.85
N HIS A 250 -19.30 21.55 -2.04
CA HIS A 250 -19.89 20.81 -3.14
C HIS A 250 -18.94 19.75 -3.69
N ARG A 251 -17.64 20.04 -3.76
CA ARG A 251 -16.62 19.11 -4.25
C ARG A 251 -16.53 17.88 -3.34
N TYR A 252 -16.43 18.07 -2.03
CA TYR A 252 -16.43 16.99 -1.04
C TYR A 252 -17.75 16.21 -1.04
N ALA A 253 -18.89 16.90 -0.99
CA ALA A 253 -20.21 16.25 -1.00
C ALA A 253 -20.42 15.38 -2.24
N MET A 254 -19.94 15.84 -3.40
CA MET A 254 -19.97 15.08 -4.65
C MET A 254 -19.02 13.88 -4.60
N TRP A 255 -17.74 14.09 -4.28
CA TRP A 255 -16.71 13.05 -4.41
C TRP A 255 -16.88 11.91 -3.40
N PHE A 256 -17.18 12.21 -2.13
CA PHE A 256 -17.32 11.19 -1.09
C PHE A 256 -18.62 10.37 -1.18
N SER A 257 -19.55 10.75 -2.06
CA SER A 257 -20.84 10.05 -2.26
C SER A 257 -20.98 9.38 -3.64
N GLN A 258 -20.16 9.76 -4.62
CA GLN A 258 -20.23 9.22 -5.98
C GLN A 258 -19.66 7.80 -6.07
N GLY A 259 -20.07 7.07 -7.11
CA GLY A 259 -19.46 5.80 -7.50
C GLY A 259 -19.34 4.74 -6.38
N PHE A 260 -18.44 3.80 -6.61
CA PHE A 260 -18.04 2.75 -5.69
C PHE A 260 -17.21 3.26 -4.52
N PHE A 261 -16.53 4.41 -4.63
CA PHE A 261 -15.86 5.03 -3.48
C PHE A 261 -16.87 5.39 -2.37
N GLY A 262 -17.98 6.06 -2.70
CA GLY A 262 -19.04 6.34 -1.71
C GLY A 262 -19.69 5.07 -1.15
N MET A 263 -19.74 3.99 -1.94
CA MET A 263 -20.20 2.69 -1.47
C MET A 263 -19.20 2.02 -0.51
N ALA A 264 -17.90 2.14 -0.76
CA ALA A 264 -16.84 1.66 0.12
C ALA A 264 -16.82 2.42 1.45
N ASN A 265 -16.92 3.76 1.41
CA ASN A 265 -17.03 4.63 2.60
C ASN A 265 -18.20 4.24 3.52
N SER A 266 -19.28 3.66 2.97
CA SER A 266 -20.42 3.19 3.77
C SER A 266 -20.22 1.80 4.41
N GLN A 267 -19.21 1.03 4.00
CA GLN A 267 -19.03 -0.38 4.39
C GLN A 267 -17.67 -0.67 5.04
N ILE A 268 -16.69 0.20 4.85
CA ILE A 268 -15.33 0.02 5.35
C ILE A 268 -14.99 1.25 6.19
N PRO A 269 -14.71 1.10 7.50
CA PRO A 269 -14.22 2.20 8.34
C PRO A 269 -12.96 2.81 7.73
N MET A 270 -12.84 4.13 7.73
CA MET A 270 -11.76 4.85 7.06
C MET A 270 -10.98 5.75 8.02
N VAL A 271 -9.66 5.80 7.85
CA VAL A 271 -8.75 6.68 8.60
C VAL A 271 -7.87 7.40 7.58
N ASN A 272 -7.86 8.74 7.60
CA ASN A 272 -7.22 9.54 6.55
C ASN A 272 -6.17 10.50 7.10
N ILE A 273 -5.09 10.63 6.34
CA ILE A 273 -4.19 11.79 6.33
C ILE A 273 -4.33 12.46 4.97
N TRP A 274 -4.48 13.78 4.96
CA TRP A 274 -4.54 14.55 3.72
C TRP A 274 -3.16 14.84 3.14
N ASP A 275 -3.13 15.19 1.85
CA ASP A 275 -1.96 15.69 1.14
C ASP A 275 -2.32 16.98 0.38
N ASP A 276 -1.49 17.44 -0.55
CA ASP A 276 -1.66 18.75 -1.18
C ASP A 276 -2.92 18.85 -2.04
N HIS A 277 -3.28 17.85 -2.83
CA HIS A 277 -4.48 17.94 -3.68
C HIS A 277 -5.80 17.98 -2.88
N ASP A 278 -5.78 17.63 -1.59
CA ASP A 278 -6.90 17.91 -0.68
C ASP A 278 -7.08 19.43 -0.42
N ILE A 279 -6.05 20.24 -0.74
CA ILE A 279 -6.01 21.71 -0.76
C ILE A 279 -5.90 22.19 -2.22
N ILE A 280 -4.68 22.29 -2.73
CA ILE A 280 -4.28 22.47 -4.13
C ILE A 280 -2.87 21.88 -4.28
N ASP A 281 -2.57 21.36 -5.45
CA ASP A 281 -1.24 20.87 -5.86
C ASP A 281 -0.10 21.73 -5.29
N GLY A 282 0.90 21.09 -4.67
CA GLY A 282 2.09 21.73 -4.12
C GLY A 282 1.89 22.63 -2.88
N TYR A 283 0.70 22.64 -2.25
CA TYR A 283 0.47 23.49 -1.08
C TYR A 283 1.46 23.20 0.05
N GLY A 284 2.16 24.24 0.52
CA GLY A 284 3.25 24.15 1.51
C GLY A 284 4.64 24.24 0.90
N SER A 285 4.79 23.88 -0.38
CA SER A 285 6.09 23.79 -1.08
C SER A 285 6.42 25.05 -1.91
N TYR A 286 5.46 25.96 -2.07
CA TYR A 286 5.70 27.26 -2.70
C TYR A 286 6.54 28.22 -1.84
N PRO A 287 7.18 29.25 -2.43
CA PRO A 287 7.92 30.26 -1.67
C PRO A 287 7.08 30.91 -0.56
N HIS A 288 7.69 31.13 0.61
CA HIS A 288 7.03 31.72 1.77
C HIS A 288 6.28 33.02 1.45
N SER A 289 6.83 33.91 0.62
CA SER A 289 6.20 35.17 0.22
C SER A 289 4.87 35.00 -0.52
N PHE A 290 4.63 33.83 -1.11
CA PHE A 290 3.39 33.48 -1.78
C PHE A 290 2.42 32.78 -0.84
N MET A 291 2.91 31.78 -0.09
CA MET A 291 2.12 31.04 0.90
C MET A 291 1.52 31.93 2.01
N SER A 292 2.28 32.95 2.43
CA SER A 292 1.87 33.92 3.45
C SER A 292 0.89 34.99 2.97
N THR A 293 0.50 34.99 1.68
CA THR A 293 -0.53 35.92 1.19
C THR A 293 -1.88 35.62 1.84
N ARG A 294 -2.69 36.66 2.06
CA ARG A 294 -4.03 36.51 2.67
C ARG A 294 -4.87 35.49 1.92
N VAL A 295 -4.77 35.47 0.60
CA VAL A 295 -5.53 34.54 -0.25
C VAL A 295 -5.07 33.09 -0.07
N PHE A 296 -3.77 32.79 -0.09
CA PHE A 296 -3.27 31.42 0.06
C PHE A 296 -3.42 30.86 1.48
N SER A 297 -3.21 31.69 2.49
CA SER A 297 -3.49 31.30 3.88
C SER A 297 -5.00 31.08 4.09
N GLY A 298 -5.86 31.94 3.52
CA GLY A 298 -7.31 31.78 3.55
C GLY A 298 -7.82 30.52 2.84
N LEU A 299 -7.26 30.19 1.67
CA LEU A 299 -7.52 28.94 0.96
C LEU A 299 -7.19 27.72 1.83
N GLY A 300 -6.02 27.72 2.49
CA GLY A 300 -5.61 26.64 3.38
C GLY A 300 -6.56 26.47 4.57
N ALA A 301 -7.01 27.56 5.17
CA ALA A 301 -8.00 27.52 6.26
C ALA A 301 -9.35 26.94 5.80
N ILE A 302 -9.82 27.29 4.60
CA ILE A 302 -11.05 26.70 4.02
C ILE A 302 -10.85 25.19 3.78
N ALA A 303 -9.73 24.80 3.18
CA ALA A 303 -9.45 23.39 2.90
C ALA A 303 -9.39 22.57 4.20
N PHE A 304 -8.70 23.08 5.22
CA PHE A 304 -8.59 22.43 6.54
C PHE A 304 -9.97 22.24 7.19
N LYS A 305 -10.85 23.24 7.13
CA LYS A 305 -12.24 23.12 7.63
C LYS A 305 -12.98 21.94 6.98
N TYR A 306 -12.93 21.81 5.66
CA TYR A 306 -13.64 20.72 4.97
C TYR A 306 -12.94 19.37 5.09
N TYR A 307 -11.61 19.35 5.20
CA TYR A 307 -10.86 18.17 5.61
C TYR A 307 -11.36 17.64 6.96
N MET A 308 -11.47 18.51 7.97
CA MET A 308 -11.99 18.13 9.28
C MET A 308 -13.44 17.62 9.21
N LEU A 309 -14.32 18.30 8.47
CA LEU A 309 -15.73 17.92 8.37
C LEU A 309 -15.97 16.59 7.64
N PHE A 310 -15.27 16.35 6.54
CA PHE A 310 -15.54 15.18 5.69
C PHE A 310 -14.63 13.99 5.96
N GLN A 311 -13.37 14.22 6.35
CA GLN A 311 -12.38 13.15 6.51
C GLN A 311 -12.21 12.71 7.97
N HIS A 312 -12.21 13.65 8.91
CA HIS A 312 -12.18 13.36 10.36
C HIS A 312 -13.56 13.33 11.03
N GLN A 313 -14.62 13.74 10.31
CA GLN A 313 -15.96 13.95 10.84
C GLN A 313 -15.96 14.76 12.15
N SER A 314 -15.17 15.84 12.16
CA SER A 314 -15.01 16.75 13.31
C SER A 314 -14.92 18.22 12.86
N VAL A 315 -14.62 19.13 13.79
CA VAL A 315 -14.38 20.56 13.58
C VAL A 315 -13.02 20.96 14.17
N PRO A 316 -12.38 22.04 13.68
CA PRO A 316 -11.06 22.48 14.17
C PRO A 316 -10.99 22.74 15.69
N ALA A 317 -12.10 23.07 16.33
CA ALA A 317 -12.16 23.36 17.75
C ALA A 317 -12.06 22.12 18.66
N GLU A 318 -12.31 20.92 18.14
CA GLU A 318 -12.15 19.68 18.92
C GLU A 318 -10.68 19.32 19.09
N THR A 319 -10.38 18.63 20.20
CA THR A 319 -9.01 18.36 20.67
C THR A 319 -8.79 16.87 20.97
N GLU A 320 -7.61 16.49 21.46
CA GLU A 320 -7.30 15.12 21.91
C GLU A 320 -8.21 14.62 23.04
N ARG A 321 -8.95 15.54 23.70
CA ARG A 321 -9.98 15.17 24.68
C ARG A 321 -11.22 14.57 24.03
N ASP A 322 -11.53 15.02 22.82
CA ASP A 322 -12.68 14.59 22.04
C ASP A 322 -12.33 13.36 21.17
N GLU A 323 -11.11 13.33 20.65
CA GLU A 323 -10.56 12.21 19.87
C GLU A 323 -9.14 11.84 20.39
N PRO A 324 -9.03 10.86 21.30
CA PRO A 324 -7.76 10.47 21.92
C PRO A 324 -6.70 9.90 20.96
N SER A 325 -7.11 9.50 19.75
CA SER A 325 -6.18 9.05 18.71
C SER A 325 -5.43 10.20 18.03
N TRP A 326 -5.84 11.47 18.22
CA TRP A 326 -5.10 12.58 17.68
C TRP A 326 -3.79 12.87 18.42
N LEU A 327 -2.84 13.37 17.64
CA LEU A 327 -1.60 14.00 18.06
C LEU A 327 -1.57 15.40 17.44
N LEU A 328 -1.99 16.40 18.22
CA LEU A 328 -2.04 17.76 17.71
C LEU A 328 -0.67 18.41 17.77
N GLY A 329 -0.26 19.06 16.68
CA GLY A 329 0.94 19.88 16.65
C GLY A 329 0.99 20.90 17.78
N THR A 330 2.20 21.24 18.23
CA THR A 330 2.38 22.06 19.44
C THR A 330 1.93 23.50 19.24
N SER A 331 2.05 24.04 18.02
CA SER A 331 1.58 25.36 17.63
C SER A 331 0.74 25.32 16.36
N PRO A 332 -0.09 26.35 16.10
CA PRO A 332 -0.69 26.53 14.80
C PRO A 332 0.37 26.59 13.68
N GLY A 333 0.09 25.97 12.54
CA GLY A 333 0.96 25.99 11.38
C GLY A 333 1.10 27.39 10.75
N PRO A 334 2.15 27.63 9.95
CA PRO A 334 2.54 28.96 9.50
C PRO A 334 1.54 29.62 8.53
N TYR A 335 0.79 28.81 7.77
CA TYR A 335 -0.12 29.31 6.72
C TYR A 335 -1.58 29.03 7.03
N ILE A 336 -1.92 27.79 7.39
CA ILE A 336 -3.29 27.37 7.70
C ILE A 336 -3.76 27.93 9.06
N GLN A 337 -2.81 28.24 9.97
CA GLN A 337 -3.07 28.77 11.31
C GLN A 337 -3.95 27.85 12.18
N GLU A 338 -3.89 26.55 11.92
CA GLU A 338 -4.47 25.49 12.74
C GLU A 338 -3.38 24.53 13.19
N ARG A 339 -3.62 23.78 14.26
CA ARG A 339 -2.68 22.71 14.69
C ARG A 339 -2.78 21.52 13.76
N SER A 340 -1.65 20.88 13.44
CA SER A 340 -1.63 19.65 12.65
C SER A 340 -2.48 18.54 13.29
N ARG A 341 -2.99 17.63 12.46
CA ARG A 341 -3.91 16.55 12.83
C ARG A 341 -3.30 15.17 12.54
N SER A 342 -2.18 14.89 13.20
CA SER A 342 -1.57 13.56 13.17
C SER A 342 -2.39 12.56 14.00
N LEU A 343 -2.22 11.26 13.73
CA LEU A 343 -3.03 10.18 14.28
C LEU A 343 -2.15 9.05 14.83
N ILE A 344 -2.52 8.50 15.99
CA ILE A 344 -1.98 7.25 16.53
C ILE A 344 -3.12 6.34 16.99
N MET A 345 -3.13 5.09 16.54
CA MET A 345 -4.15 4.12 16.97
C MET A 345 -3.71 2.67 16.80
N SER A 346 -4.36 1.77 17.52
CA SER A 346 -4.18 0.32 17.35
C SER A 346 -5.04 -0.21 16.19
N LEU A 347 -4.42 -0.92 15.25
CA LEU A 347 -5.10 -1.64 14.17
C LEU A 347 -5.15 -3.14 14.45
N GLY A 348 -5.59 -3.48 15.66
CA GLY A 348 -5.55 -4.83 16.22
C GLY A 348 -4.36 -5.03 17.16
N ARG A 349 -4.20 -6.25 17.69
CA ARG A 349 -3.27 -6.51 18.81
C ARG A 349 -1.81 -6.18 18.51
N ASN A 350 -1.36 -6.48 17.29
CA ASN A 350 0.05 -6.51 16.94
C ASN A 350 0.51 -5.29 16.12
N ILE A 351 -0.43 -4.42 15.69
CA ILE A 351 -0.15 -3.27 14.81
C ILE A 351 -0.58 -1.97 15.49
N THR A 352 0.37 -1.03 15.58
CA THR A 352 0.08 0.39 15.83
C THR A 352 0.24 1.16 14.52
N PHE A 353 -0.68 2.08 14.25
CA PHE A 353 -0.65 2.99 13.12
C PHE A 353 -0.28 4.39 13.58
N LEU A 354 0.58 5.06 12.83
CA LEU A 354 0.92 6.48 12.93
C LEU A 354 0.68 7.14 11.58
N GLY A 355 -0.26 8.08 11.51
CA GLY A 355 -0.42 8.96 10.34
C GLY A 355 0.08 10.35 10.65
N LEU A 356 1.02 10.88 9.85
CA LEU A 356 1.57 12.23 10.06
C LEU A 356 0.92 13.24 9.13
N ASP A 357 0.36 14.31 9.70
CA ASP A 357 -0.11 15.48 8.94
C ASP A 357 1.07 16.34 8.51
N CYS A 358 1.60 16.02 7.34
CA CYS A 358 2.75 16.71 6.75
C CYS A 358 2.36 17.94 5.90
N ARG A 359 1.14 18.49 6.05
CA ARG A 359 0.66 19.65 5.26
C ARG A 359 0.32 20.85 6.12
N THR A 360 -0.24 20.67 7.31
CA THR A 360 -0.63 21.81 8.16
C THR A 360 0.56 22.68 8.59
N GLU A 361 1.69 22.06 8.96
CA GLU A 361 2.90 22.76 9.42
C GLU A 361 3.90 23.06 8.30
N ARG A 362 3.70 22.47 7.11
CA ARG A 362 4.71 22.47 6.04
C ARG A 362 5.08 23.87 5.56
N MET A 363 6.38 24.09 5.49
CA MET A 363 7.08 25.12 4.75
C MET A 363 7.96 24.49 3.67
N ARG A 364 8.57 25.32 2.82
CA ARG A 364 9.47 24.83 1.77
C ARG A 364 10.73 24.16 2.32
N ASP A 365 11.11 24.42 3.56
CA ASP A 365 12.37 23.95 4.15
C ASP A 365 12.19 23.18 5.47
N GLU A 366 10.95 22.97 5.89
CA GLU A 366 10.57 22.27 7.13
C GLU A 366 9.18 21.66 6.93
N ILE A 367 9.02 20.36 7.16
CA ILE A 367 7.73 19.67 6.98
C ILE A 367 6.93 19.68 8.28
N LEU A 368 7.56 19.33 9.40
CA LEU A 368 7.01 19.40 10.75
C LEU A 368 8.00 20.10 11.69
N SER A 369 7.47 20.83 12.67
CA SER A 369 8.30 21.41 13.72
C SER A 369 8.95 20.33 14.60
N GLN A 370 10.13 20.61 15.15
CA GLN A 370 10.82 19.71 16.08
C GLN A 370 9.93 19.38 17.29
N GLU A 371 9.22 20.37 17.82
CA GLU A 371 8.33 20.19 18.97
C GLU A 371 7.16 19.26 18.65
N THR A 372 6.65 19.27 17.40
CA THR A 372 5.64 18.29 16.94
C THR A 372 6.23 16.89 16.83
N TYR A 373 7.48 16.75 16.39
CA TYR A 373 8.12 15.44 16.42
C TYR A 373 8.33 14.90 17.84
N ASP A 374 8.72 15.76 18.79
CA ASP A 374 8.96 15.36 20.18
C ASP A 374 7.69 14.73 20.78
N ILE A 375 6.51 15.35 20.61
CA ILE A 375 5.24 14.80 21.10
C ILE A 375 4.86 13.48 20.40
N VAL A 376 5.19 13.33 19.11
CA VAL A 376 4.92 12.10 18.34
C VAL A 376 5.76 10.96 18.91
N PHE A 377 7.06 11.16 19.06
CA PHE A 377 7.96 10.13 19.56
C PHE A 377 7.75 9.83 21.04
N ASP A 378 7.41 10.83 21.86
CA ASP A 378 7.02 10.62 23.25
C ASP A 378 5.78 9.72 23.35
N ARG A 379 4.76 9.99 22.53
CA ARG A 379 3.56 9.15 22.49
C ARG A 379 3.87 7.73 22.00
N LEU A 380 4.67 7.58 20.94
CA LEU A 380 5.09 6.27 20.45
C LEU A 380 5.86 5.48 21.53
N ARG A 381 6.81 6.12 22.21
CA ARG A 381 7.56 5.48 23.29
C ARG A 381 6.67 5.09 24.47
N ALA A 382 5.60 5.84 24.73
CA ALA A 382 4.62 5.54 25.77
C ALA A 382 3.67 4.39 25.40
N GLU A 383 3.19 4.32 24.15
CA GLU A 383 2.16 3.36 23.74
C GLU A 383 2.70 2.05 23.14
N LEU A 384 3.90 2.06 22.56
CA LEU A 384 4.49 0.85 21.98
C LEU A 384 5.02 -0.07 23.06
N VAL A 385 4.39 -1.24 23.19
CA VAL A 385 4.74 -2.24 24.21
C VAL A 385 5.60 -3.33 23.60
N LYS A 386 6.88 -3.37 24.02
CA LYS A 386 7.84 -4.39 23.58
C LYS A 386 7.32 -5.80 23.86
N GLY A 387 7.28 -6.64 22.82
CA GLY A 387 6.80 -8.01 22.90
C GLY A 387 5.31 -8.18 22.61
N GLU A 388 4.50 -7.12 22.73
CA GLU A 388 3.09 -7.10 22.34
C GLU A 388 2.91 -6.46 20.96
N THR A 389 3.31 -5.19 20.80
CA THR A 389 3.32 -4.54 19.49
C THR A 389 4.44 -5.15 18.64
N LYS A 390 4.10 -5.58 17.43
CA LYS A 390 5.06 -6.19 16.48
C LYS A 390 5.40 -5.26 15.33
N HIS A 391 4.43 -4.46 14.89
CA HIS A 391 4.57 -3.54 13.76
C HIS A 391 4.13 -2.13 14.12
N LEU A 392 4.91 -1.16 13.67
CA LEU A 392 4.50 0.24 13.56
C LEU A 392 4.32 0.55 12.07
N VAL A 393 3.10 0.86 11.66
CA VAL A 393 2.80 1.31 10.30
C VAL A 393 2.76 2.83 10.31
N VAL A 394 3.72 3.47 9.63
CA VAL A 394 3.82 4.93 9.51
C VAL A 394 3.28 5.35 8.15
N LEU A 395 2.41 6.36 8.10
CA LEU A 395 1.92 6.93 6.86
C LEU A 395 2.48 8.35 6.66
N LEU A 396 3.08 8.56 5.49
CA LEU A 396 3.50 9.85 4.95
C LEU A 396 2.79 10.03 3.60
N GLY A 397 2.22 11.20 3.31
CA GLY A 397 1.56 11.46 2.02
C GLY A 397 2.50 11.18 0.83
N VAL A 398 3.71 11.71 0.94
CA VAL A 398 4.76 11.59 -0.07
C VAL A 398 5.79 10.50 0.29
N PRO A 399 6.26 9.67 -0.65
CA PRO A 399 7.25 8.63 -0.39
C PRO A 399 8.59 9.16 0.16
N ILE A 400 9.08 8.53 1.22
CA ILE A 400 10.34 8.90 1.88
C ILE A 400 11.56 8.15 1.33
N ALA A 401 11.37 6.93 0.80
CA ALA A 401 12.40 6.14 0.13
C ALA A 401 12.05 5.95 -1.35
N TYR A 402 12.50 6.89 -2.19
CA TYR A 402 12.17 6.94 -3.61
C TYR A 402 13.38 7.41 -4.47
N PRO A 403 13.45 7.11 -5.78
CA PRO A 403 14.52 7.62 -6.62
C PRO A 403 14.57 9.15 -6.62
N ARG A 404 15.76 9.70 -6.35
CA ARG A 404 15.95 11.15 -6.25
C ARG A 404 15.66 11.84 -7.58
N LEU A 405 14.84 12.88 -7.55
CA LEU A 405 14.37 13.57 -8.75
C LEU A 405 15.20 14.81 -9.13
N ASN A 406 16.20 15.21 -8.35
CA ASN A 406 16.98 16.45 -8.57
C ASN A 406 17.70 16.53 -9.94
N PHE A 407 17.82 15.41 -10.66
CA PHE A 407 18.36 15.40 -12.03
C PHE A 407 17.30 15.72 -13.10
N LEU A 408 16.00 15.48 -12.83
CA LEU A 408 14.91 15.80 -13.75
C LEU A 408 14.82 17.30 -13.95
N GLU A 409 15.01 18.10 -12.90
CA GLU A 409 15.14 19.56 -13.01
C GLU A 409 16.18 19.94 -14.08
N ASN A 410 17.39 19.36 -13.98
CA ASN A 410 18.49 19.62 -14.90
C ASN A 410 18.23 19.10 -16.33
N MET A 411 17.48 18.01 -16.49
CA MET A 411 17.10 17.48 -17.80
C MET A 411 15.98 18.29 -18.46
N LEU A 412 14.97 18.71 -17.70
CA LEU A 412 13.82 19.49 -18.16
C LEU A 412 14.19 20.94 -18.46
N THR A 413 15.12 21.51 -17.70
CA THR A 413 15.64 22.88 -17.91
C THR A 413 16.79 22.96 -18.92
N SER A 414 17.33 21.82 -19.38
CA SER A 414 18.42 21.80 -20.36
C SER A 414 17.99 22.31 -21.73
N ARG A 415 18.82 23.21 -22.30
CA ARG A 415 18.71 23.72 -23.68
C ARG A 415 18.73 22.64 -24.76
N MET A 416 19.11 21.40 -24.42
CA MET A 416 19.09 20.26 -25.34
C MET A 416 17.66 19.78 -25.67
N MET A 417 16.66 20.13 -24.85
CA MET A 417 15.24 19.85 -25.09
C MET A 417 14.53 20.96 -25.87
N ASP A 418 15.18 22.12 -26.10
CA ASP A 418 14.60 23.25 -26.84
C ASP A 418 14.13 22.90 -28.27
N PRO A 419 14.83 22.04 -29.05
CA PRO A 419 14.36 21.63 -30.37
C PRO A 419 13.07 20.80 -30.29
N ILE A 420 12.95 19.93 -29.28
CA ILE A 420 11.75 19.08 -29.06
C ILE A 420 10.57 19.94 -28.59
N LYS A 421 10.82 20.90 -27.69
CA LYS A 421 9.84 21.89 -27.24
C LYS A 421 9.38 22.81 -28.38
N ALA A 422 10.29 23.21 -29.27
CA ALA A 422 10.00 24.05 -30.43
C ALA A 422 9.15 23.31 -31.49
N ILE A 423 9.47 22.04 -31.77
CA ILE A 423 8.70 21.20 -32.71
C ILE A 423 7.29 20.92 -32.15
N GLY A 424 7.15 20.71 -30.84
CA GLY A 424 5.84 20.59 -30.17
C GLY A 424 4.96 21.83 -30.28
N ARG A 425 5.56 23.03 -30.23
CA ARG A 425 4.84 24.32 -30.38
C ARG A 425 4.40 24.62 -31.81
N THR A 426 4.98 23.96 -32.82
CA THR A 426 4.65 24.21 -34.25
C THR A 426 3.48 23.39 -34.80
N GLY A 427 2.82 22.55 -33.99
CA GLY A 427 1.57 21.89 -34.39
C GLY A 427 1.69 20.83 -35.50
N ALA A 428 2.91 20.49 -35.95
CA ALA A 428 3.14 19.52 -37.03
C ALA A 428 3.22 18.04 -36.57
N LEU A 429 3.04 17.78 -35.26
CA LEU A 429 2.94 16.44 -34.66
C LEU A 429 1.72 16.44 -33.72
N GLY A 430 0.55 16.21 -34.31
CA GLY A 430 -0.71 16.14 -33.58
C GLY A 430 -0.69 15.08 -32.47
N GLY A 431 -1.01 15.51 -31.25
CA GLY A 431 -1.47 14.65 -30.16
C GLY A 431 -0.44 14.12 -29.15
N PHE A 432 0.86 14.18 -29.42
CA PHE A 432 1.87 13.58 -28.52
C PHE A 432 2.62 14.57 -27.59
N VAL A 433 2.62 15.87 -27.89
CA VAL A 433 3.44 16.86 -27.14
C VAL A 433 2.61 17.79 -26.24
N ASN A 434 1.28 17.86 -26.43
CA ASN A 434 0.38 18.53 -25.46
C ASN A 434 0.20 17.73 -24.15
N LYS A 435 0.72 16.49 -24.08
CA LYS A 435 0.76 15.68 -22.85
C LYS A 435 2.00 15.96 -21.98
N PHE A 436 2.87 16.87 -22.40
CA PHE A 436 4.04 17.33 -21.63
C PHE A 436 3.79 18.68 -20.94
N ASP A 437 2.53 19.03 -20.68
CA ASP A 437 2.18 20.21 -19.88
C ASP A 437 2.26 19.95 -18.35
N GLY A 438 2.54 18.71 -17.93
CA GLY A 438 2.96 18.37 -16.56
C GLY A 438 4.41 18.82 -16.23
N GLY A 439 4.98 19.76 -17.00
CA GLY A 439 6.31 20.28 -16.74
C GLY A 439 6.37 21.25 -15.55
N VAL A 440 5.22 21.80 -15.15
CA VAL A 440 5.07 22.61 -13.92
C VAL A 440 4.81 21.68 -12.73
N GLU A 441 3.88 20.72 -12.85
CA GLU A 441 3.62 19.63 -11.88
C GLU A 441 4.93 18.89 -11.53
N ILE A 442 5.66 18.36 -12.52
CA ILE A 442 6.92 17.61 -12.27
C ILE A 442 8.00 18.46 -11.59
N LEU A 443 8.00 19.80 -11.74
CA LEU A 443 8.99 20.67 -11.10
C LEU A 443 8.61 21.01 -9.66
N ASP A 444 7.32 21.21 -9.39
CA ASP A 444 6.80 21.42 -8.03
C ASP A 444 6.87 20.11 -7.21
N ASP A 445 6.66 18.94 -7.82
CA ASP A 445 6.90 17.58 -7.25
C ASP A 445 8.35 17.39 -6.76
N LEU A 446 9.33 18.07 -7.37
CA LEU A 446 10.75 17.91 -7.00
C LEU A 446 11.05 18.50 -5.62
N ASP A 447 10.43 19.63 -5.32
CA ASP A 447 10.60 20.33 -4.05
C ASP A 447 9.67 19.74 -2.98
N ASP A 448 8.55 19.13 -3.37
CA ASP A 448 7.61 18.51 -2.42
C ASP A 448 8.12 17.21 -1.78
N HIS A 449 8.96 16.48 -2.52
CA HIS A 449 9.52 15.20 -2.13
C HIS A 449 10.44 15.26 -0.89
N TRP A 450 10.35 14.25 -0.02
CA TRP A 450 11.33 14.02 1.06
C TRP A 450 12.78 13.93 0.58
N THR A 451 13.00 13.50 -0.67
CA THR A 451 14.34 13.38 -1.25
C THR A 451 14.92 14.69 -1.78
N ALA A 452 14.13 15.78 -1.75
CA ALA A 452 14.55 17.12 -2.10
C ALA A 452 15.72 17.58 -1.23
N LYS A 453 16.54 18.50 -1.76
CA LYS A 453 17.80 18.88 -1.10
C LYS A 453 17.57 19.48 0.30
N HIS A 454 16.53 20.30 0.46
CA HIS A 454 16.24 21.03 1.69
C HIS A 454 15.59 20.12 2.76
N HIS A 455 14.83 19.09 2.38
CA HIS A 455 14.24 18.12 3.33
C HIS A 455 15.22 17.05 3.86
N LYS A 456 16.43 16.93 3.32
CA LYS A 456 17.33 15.82 3.65
C LYS A 456 17.71 15.72 5.12
N GLN A 457 17.86 16.85 5.80
CA GLN A 457 18.25 16.85 7.21
C GLN A 457 17.13 16.29 8.08
N GLU A 458 15.94 16.86 7.97
CA GLU A 458 14.72 16.41 8.64
C GLU A 458 14.39 14.95 8.30
N ARG A 459 14.43 14.58 7.02
CA ARG A 459 14.26 13.21 6.55
C ARG A 459 15.19 12.23 7.25
N ASN A 460 16.48 12.53 7.24
CA ASN A 460 17.48 11.60 7.75
C ASN A 460 17.34 11.43 9.26
N TRP A 461 17.13 12.54 9.97
CA TRP A 461 16.85 12.54 11.40
C TRP A 461 15.60 11.71 11.73
N PHE A 462 14.49 11.92 11.01
CA PHE A 462 13.25 11.20 11.24
C PHE A 462 13.41 9.67 11.05
N ILE A 463 14.15 9.25 10.02
CA ILE A 463 14.44 7.83 9.81
C ILE A 463 15.31 7.27 10.94
N GLN A 464 16.32 8.02 11.40
CA GLN A 464 17.19 7.59 12.50
C GLN A 464 16.41 7.45 13.81
N GLU A 465 15.54 8.40 14.15
CA GLU A 465 14.67 8.28 15.33
C GLU A 465 13.71 7.08 15.25
N LEU A 466 13.18 6.78 14.05
CA LEU A 466 12.40 5.56 13.85
C LEU A 466 13.25 4.29 14.05
N GLN A 467 14.54 4.32 13.70
CA GLN A 467 15.45 3.17 13.85
C GLN A 467 15.73 2.93 15.34
N ASP A 468 15.97 4.00 16.09
CA ASP A 468 16.16 3.95 17.53
C ASP A 468 14.92 3.45 18.24
N LEU A 469 13.73 3.96 17.87
CA LEU A 469 12.46 3.46 18.37
C LEU A 469 12.25 1.98 18.05
N ALA A 470 12.57 1.55 16.82
CA ALA A 470 12.49 0.16 16.39
C ALA A 470 13.39 -0.75 17.25
N ALA A 471 14.63 -0.32 17.52
CA ALA A 471 15.56 -1.03 18.38
C ALA A 471 15.07 -1.08 19.85
N GLU A 472 14.65 0.06 20.39
CA GLU A 472 14.17 0.20 21.77
C GLU A 472 12.97 -0.74 22.04
N LYS A 473 11.95 -0.65 21.18
CA LYS A 473 10.68 -1.36 21.35
C LYS A 473 10.65 -2.73 20.68
N SER A 474 11.67 -3.10 19.91
CA SER A 474 11.69 -4.29 19.05
C SER A 474 10.44 -4.38 18.16
N VAL A 475 10.13 -3.28 17.46
CA VAL A 475 9.01 -3.19 16.52
C VAL A 475 9.51 -3.05 15.09
N ARG A 476 8.86 -3.72 14.13
CA ARG A 476 9.13 -3.52 12.71
C ARG A 476 8.41 -2.28 12.22
N VAL A 477 9.15 -1.29 11.73
CA VAL A 477 8.57 -0.11 11.07
C VAL A 477 8.31 -0.43 9.59
N THR A 478 7.08 -0.17 9.13
CA THR A 478 6.69 -0.20 7.72
C THR A 478 6.09 1.15 7.36
N ILE A 479 6.58 1.78 6.29
CA ILE A 479 6.16 3.13 5.88
C ILE A 479 5.23 3.01 4.67
N LEU A 480 4.09 3.68 4.68
CA LEU A 480 3.17 3.83 3.56
C LEU A 480 3.41 5.18 2.90
N GLY A 481 3.37 5.22 1.56
CA GLY A 481 3.51 6.43 0.76
C GLY A 481 2.59 6.45 -0.46
N GLY A 482 2.17 7.65 -0.85
CA GLY A 482 1.27 7.93 -1.98
C GLY A 482 1.92 8.78 -3.07
N ASP A 483 1.16 9.73 -3.62
CA ASP A 483 1.58 10.85 -4.48
C ASP A 483 2.11 10.48 -5.90
N VAL A 484 3.10 9.60 -6.01
CA VAL A 484 3.89 9.40 -7.25
C VAL A 484 3.22 8.61 -8.40
N HIS A 485 1.93 8.28 -8.28
CA HIS A 485 1.09 7.61 -9.29
C HIS A 485 1.64 6.27 -9.86
N LEU A 486 2.50 5.55 -9.14
CA LEU A 486 2.93 4.20 -9.49
C LEU A 486 3.08 3.25 -8.29
N GLY A 487 3.17 1.94 -8.56
CA GLY A 487 3.49 0.94 -7.55
C GLY A 487 5.00 0.76 -7.38
N ALA A 488 5.50 0.86 -6.15
CA ALA A 488 6.91 0.67 -5.81
C ALA A 488 7.12 0.27 -4.35
N VAL A 489 8.32 -0.22 -4.01
CA VAL A 489 8.73 -0.38 -2.62
C VAL A 489 10.16 0.10 -2.44
N GLY A 490 10.34 1.19 -1.69
CA GLY A 490 11.63 1.61 -1.17
C GLY A 490 12.02 0.81 0.07
N GLN A 491 13.29 0.83 0.46
CA GLN A 491 13.72 0.28 1.75
C GLN A 491 14.94 1.02 2.29
N PHE A 492 14.97 1.14 3.62
CA PHE A 492 16.20 1.31 4.41
C PHE A 492 16.61 -0.05 4.98
N PHE A 493 17.89 -0.30 5.18
CA PHE A 493 18.40 -1.55 5.75
C PHE A 493 19.84 -1.39 6.23
N SER A 494 20.27 -2.24 7.16
CA SER A 494 21.65 -2.29 7.61
C SER A 494 22.59 -2.65 6.45
N ASN A 495 23.77 -2.02 6.40
CA ASN A 495 24.78 -2.28 5.39
C ASN A 495 25.04 -3.78 5.26
N GLN A 496 24.99 -4.32 4.04
CA GLN A 496 25.06 -5.77 3.79
C GLN A 496 26.33 -6.43 4.36
N LYS A 497 27.41 -5.66 4.54
CA LYS A 497 28.66 -6.13 5.16
C LYS A 497 28.49 -6.58 6.61
N LEU A 498 27.47 -6.09 7.31
CA LEU A 498 27.16 -6.45 8.69
C LEU A 498 26.49 -7.83 8.80
N GLY A 499 25.98 -8.39 7.69
CA GLY A 499 25.42 -9.76 7.66
C GLY A 499 24.16 -9.95 8.52
N ILE A 500 23.41 -8.88 8.80
CA ILE A 500 22.22 -8.91 9.67
C ILE A 500 21.01 -9.41 8.85
N ALA A 501 20.27 -10.38 9.41
CA ALA A 501 19.05 -10.89 8.80
C ALA A 501 17.88 -9.91 8.98
N LYS A 502 16.96 -9.84 8.01
CA LYS A 502 15.87 -8.85 8.00
C LYS A 502 14.94 -8.92 9.21
N ASP A 503 14.74 -10.09 9.81
CA ASP A 503 13.97 -10.29 11.06
C ASP A 503 14.69 -9.76 12.31
N LYS A 504 15.99 -9.46 12.22
CA LYS A 504 16.83 -8.95 13.31
C LYS A 504 17.35 -7.53 13.06
N ASP A 505 17.17 -7.02 11.85
CA ASP A 505 17.62 -5.71 11.41
C ASP A 505 16.60 -4.63 11.82
N HIS A 506 16.89 -3.84 12.84
CA HIS A 506 16.03 -2.73 13.27
C HIS A 506 16.01 -1.58 12.25
N ARG A 507 17.02 -1.50 11.37
CA ARG A 507 17.13 -0.50 10.30
C ARG A 507 16.37 -0.89 9.04
N TYR A 508 15.93 -2.14 8.95
CA TYR A 508 15.10 -2.60 7.84
C TYR A 508 13.71 -1.94 7.87
N MET A 509 13.46 -0.97 7.00
CA MET A 509 12.17 -0.28 6.92
C MET A 509 11.70 -0.24 5.47
N PRO A 510 10.76 -1.11 5.07
CA PRO A 510 10.14 -1.01 3.75
C PRO A 510 9.22 0.21 3.70
N ASN A 511 9.35 1.01 2.64
CA ASN A 511 8.40 2.05 2.27
C ASN A 511 7.55 1.54 1.10
N VAL A 512 6.34 1.09 1.40
CA VAL A 512 5.36 0.59 0.44
C VAL A 512 4.66 1.78 -0.21
N ILE A 513 4.82 1.90 -1.53
CA ILE A 513 4.28 3.01 -2.33
C ILE A 513 3.12 2.46 -3.16
N SER A 514 1.91 2.91 -2.84
CA SER A 514 0.69 2.52 -3.54
C SER A 514 -0.08 3.76 -3.96
N SER A 515 0.24 4.21 -5.17
CA SER A 515 -0.41 5.35 -5.83
C SER A 515 -0.48 5.06 -7.34
N ALA A 516 -1.47 5.49 -8.10
CA ALA A 516 -2.74 6.04 -7.66
C ALA A 516 -3.83 4.95 -7.71
N ILE A 517 -4.86 5.04 -6.88
CA ILE A 517 -6.05 4.19 -7.07
C ILE A 517 -6.93 4.70 -8.23
N VAL A 518 -6.94 6.01 -8.50
CA VAL A 518 -7.75 6.61 -9.57
C VAL A 518 -6.88 7.25 -10.66
N ASN A 519 -5.90 8.07 -10.30
CA ASN A 519 -5.23 8.95 -11.25
C ASN A 519 -4.43 8.19 -12.34
N THR A 520 -4.08 8.90 -13.40
CA THR A 520 -3.27 8.33 -14.49
C THR A 520 -1.86 8.00 -14.00
N PRO A 521 -1.32 6.81 -14.32
CA PRO A 521 0.07 6.52 -14.03
C PRO A 521 1.00 7.37 -14.91
N PRO A 522 2.27 7.58 -14.48
CA PRO A 522 3.25 8.28 -15.28
C PRO A 522 3.65 7.43 -16.51
N PRO A 523 4.15 8.04 -17.59
CA PRO A 523 4.60 7.30 -18.77
C PRO A 523 5.68 6.25 -18.43
N THR A 524 5.62 5.06 -19.02
CA THR A 524 6.61 3.98 -18.78
C THR A 524 8.06 4.43 -18.97
N MET A 525 8.32 5.28 -19.97
CA MET A 525 9.63 5.86 -20.22
C MET A 525 10.16 6.70 -19.05
N MET A 526 9.27 7.43 -18.36
CA MET A 526 9.63 8.21 -17.17
C MET A 526 10.03 7.28 -16.03
N ALA A 527 9.23 6.25 -15.76
CA ALA A 527 9.56 5.22 -14.76
C ALA A 527 10.90 4.53 -15.06
N ASP A 528 11.20 4.23 -16.32
CA ASP A 528 12.48 3.64 -16.73
C ASP A 528 13.67 4.57 -16.51
N VAL A 529 13.50 5.88 -16.75
CA VAL A 529 14.53 6.88 -16.49
C VAL A 529 14.79 7.02 -14.99
N LEU A 530 13.74 7.02 -14.17
CA LEU A 530 13.84 7.02 -12.70
C LEU A 530 14.59 5.76 -12.20
N ASN A 531 14.23 4.60 -12.73
CA ASN A 531 14.86 3.33 -12.34
C ASN A 531 16.36 3.27 -12.66
N LYS A 532 16.82 3.90 -13.76
CA LYS A 532 18.27 3.99 -14.06
C LYS A 532 19.07 4.72 -12.97
N ARG A 533 18.40 5.49 -12.11
CA ARG A 533 18.99 6.19 -10.97
C ARG A 533 18.81 5.46 -9.64
N ASN A 534 18.09 4.34 -9.62
CA ASN A 534 18.04 3.46 -8.46
C ASN A 534 19.43 2.85 -8.22
N LYS A 535 20.17 3.46 -7.30
CA LYS A 535 21.47 3.00 -6.80
C LYS A 535 21.36 2.85 -5.30
N ILE A 536 22.26 2.05 -4.72
CA ILE A 536 22.43 2.07 -3.27
C ILE A 536 22.90 3.48 -2.88
N HIS A 537 22.16 4.08 -1.96
CA HIS A 537 22.52 5.30 -1.29
C HIS A 537 22.79 5.00 0.19
N HIS A 538 23.63 5.81 0.81
CA HIS A 538 23.99 5.66 2.20
C HIS A 538 23.29 6.78 2.98
N LEU A 539 22.42 6.41 3.92
CA LEU A 539 21.79 7.35 4.84
C LEU A 539 22.85 7.82 5.86
N ASP A 540 23.62 6.86 6.39
CA ASP A 540 24.75 7.03 7.30
C ASP A 540 25.79 5.90 7.08
N GLU A 541 26.72 5.69 8.03
CA GLU A 541 27.78 4.67 7.92
C GLU A 541 27.24 3.22 7.95
N GLU A 542 26.11 2.98 8.62
CA GLU A 542 25.54 1.65 8.87
C GLU A 542 24.23 1.40 8.12
N THR A 543 23.58 2.43 7.58
CA THR A 543 22.28 2.36 6.90
C THR A 543 22.40 2.64 5.40
N ASP A 544 21.96 1.68 4.60
CA ASP A 544 21.79 1.80 3.16
C ASP A 544 20.30 1.99 2.79
N GLU A 545 20.02 2.62 1.65
CA GLU A 545 18.70 2.78 1.07
C GLU A 545 18.69 2.43 -0.44
N ASN A 546 17.63 1.78 -0.92
CA ASN A 546 17.38 1.52 -2.35
C ASN A 546 15.90 1.12 -2.61
N MET A 547 15.55 0.81 -3.86
CA MET A 547 14.25 0.20 -4.19
C MET A 547 14.32 -1.33 -4.23
N ILE A 548 13.28 -2.02 -3.74
CA ILE A 548 13.13 -3.49 -3.83
C ILE A 548 12.74 -3.89 -5.27
N PRO A 549 13.45 -4.84 -5.91
CA PRO A 549 13.09 -5.32 -7.25
C PRO A 549 11.99 -6.38 -7.20
N MET A 550 10.71 -5.98 -7.08
CA MET A 550 9.58 -6.93 -6.97
C MET A 550 8.77 -7.15 -8.26
N PHE A 551 8.96 -6.30 -9.28
CA PHE A 551 8.19 -6.33 -10.54
C PHE A 551 8.97 -6.98 -11.69
N SER A 552 9.42 -8.22 -11.51
CA SER A 552 10.19 -8.95 -12.54
C SER A 552 9.39 -9.19 -13.83
N HIS A 553 8.07 -9.30 -13.71
CA HIS A 553 7.12 -9.44 -14.80
C HIS A 553 5.99 -8.42 -14.66
N ASP A 554 5.41 -8.02 -15.77
CA ASP A 554 4.19 -7.19 -15.81
C ASP A 554 2.96 -8.05 -15.48
N VAL A 555 1.80 -7.40 -15.41
CA VAL A 555 0.51 -8.03 -15.06
C VAL A 555 0.08 -9.10 -16.07
N ASP A 556 0.61 -9.05 -17.30
CA ASP A 556 0.39 -10.03 -18.37
C ASP A 556 1.42 -11.17 -18.38
N GLY A 557 2.36 -11.17 -17.42
CA GLY A 557 3.45 -12.15 -17.36
C GLY A 557 4.64 -11.85 -18.28
N SER A 558 4.62 -10.75 -19.02
CA SER A 558 5.77 -10.33 -19.84
C SER A 558 6.94 -9.87 -18.96
N LYS A 559 8.17 -10.17 -19.37
CA LYS A 559 9.37 -9.80 -18.60
C LYS A 559 9.61 -8.29 -18.70
N ARG A 560 9.89 -7.65 -17.57
CA ARG A 560 10.17 -6.20 -17.49
C ARG A 560 11.67 -5.90 -17.46
N ASN A 561 12.02 -4.73 -17.96
CA ASN A 561 13.36 -4.14 -17.79
C ASN A 561 13.45 -3.38 -16.45
N ASN A 562 12.36 -2.72 -16.07
CA ASN A 562 12.23 -2.01 -14.81
C ASN A 562 11.52 -2.89 -13.79
N ASN A 563 12.33 -3.47 -12.90
CA ASN A 563 11.87 -4.39 -11.87
C ASN A 563 11.45 -3.68 -10.57
N HIS A 564 11.57 -2.35 -10.50
CA HIS A 564 11.42 -1.59 -9.26
C HIS A 564 10.19 -0.69 -9.23
N LEU A 565 9.84 -0.08 -10.37
CA LEU A 565 8.70 0.83 -10.49
C LEU A 565 7.72 0.26 -11.52
N LEU A 566 6.44 0.16 -11.15
CA LEU A 566 5.37 -0.32 -12.03
C LEU A 566 4.29 0.77 -12.20
N PRO A 567 4.29 1.50 -13.33
CA PRO A 567 3.37 2.60 -13.58
C PRO A 567 1.99 2.08 -14.00
N ARG A 568 1.14 1.77 -13.02
CA ARG A 568 -0.25 1.32 -13.18
C ARG A 568 -1.06 1.81 -11.98
N ARG A 569 -2.38 2.00 -12.16
CA ARG A 569 -3.27 2.22 -11.03
C ARG A 569 -3.21 1.04 -10.08
N ASN A 570 -3.29 1.28 -8.77
CA ASN A 570 -3.19 0.23 -7.77
C ASN A 570 -3.76 0.64 -6.41
N PHE A 571 -3.93 -0.36 -5.55
CA PHE A 571 -4.14 -0.20 -4.11
C PHE A 571 -3.37 -1.29 -3.36
N CYS A 572 -3.26 -1.17 -2.05
CA CYS A 572 -2.50 -2.08 -1.23
C CYS A 572 -3.39 -2.81 -0.21
N ILE A 573 -3.08 -4.07 0.04
CA ILE A 573 -3.69 -4.89 1.10
C ILE A 573 -2.60 -5.29 2.09
N ILE A 574 -2.84 -5.07 3.38
CA ILE A 574 -1.92 -5.44 4.47
C ILE A 574 -2.67 -6.37 5.42
N SER A 575 -2.14 -7.57 5.63
CA SER A 575 -2.70 -8.52 6.58
C SER A 575 -1.61 -9.32 7.28
N GLU A 576 -1.95 -9.93 8.41
CA GLU A 576 -1.03 -10.85 9.09
C GLU A 576 -0.69 -12.06 8.19
N TYR A 577 0.59 -12.41 8.16
CA TYR A 577 1.07 -13.54 7.38
C TYR A 577 0.70 -14.88 8.04
N LEU A 578 0.00 -15.74 7.30
CA LEU A 578 -0.33 -17.10 7.73
C LEU A 578 0.33 -18.14 6.81
N PRO A 579 1.11 -19.10 7.34
CA PRO A 579 1.71 -20.17 6.54
C PRO A 579 0.64 -21.00 5.83
N GLY A 580 0.84 -21.27 4.55
CA GLY A 580 -0.10 -22.05 3.74
C GLY A 580 -1.32 -21.26 3.23
N SER A 581 -1.56 -20.02 3.69
CA SER A 581 -2.56 -19.12 3.09
C SER A 581 -2.02 -18.36 1.87
N THR A 582 -0.85 -18.75 1.37
CA THR A 582 -0.16 -18.09 0.25
C THR A 582 -0.49 -18.80 -1.07
N PRO A 583 -1.36 -18.26 -1.94
CA PRO A 583 -1.46 -18.68 -3.34
C PRO A 583 -0.13 -18.43 -4.11
N PRO A 584 0.04 -18.95 -5.34
CA PRO A 584 1.28 -18.82 -6.10
C PRO A 584 1.70 -17.34 -6.24
N GLY A 585 3.02 -17.09 -6.19
CA GLY A 585 3.60 -15.73 -6.20
C GLY A 585 3.45 -14.99 -7.54
N THR A 586 4.07 -13.80 -7.60
CA THR A 586 4.28 -12.91 -8.76
C THR A 586 4.21 -13.64 -10.11
N PRO A 587 3.54 -13.09 -11.16
CA PRO A 587 3.33 -13.78 -12.43
C PRO A 587 4.54 -14.60 -12.87
N LEU A 588 4.37 -15.92 -12.89
CA LEU A 588 5.39 -16.86 -13.36
C LEU A 588 5.25 -17.03 -14.88
N PRO A 589 6.34 -17.41 -15.58
CA PRO A 589 6.28 -17.66 -17.02
C PRO A 589 5.16 -18.65 -17.36
N GLN A 590 4.23 -18.27 -18.23
CA GLN A 590 3.35 -19.24 -18.88
C GLN A 590 4.22 -20.15 -19.76
N HIS A 591 4.52 -21.35 -19.27
CA HIS A 591 4.94 -22.41 -20.17
C HIS A 591 3.73 -22.79 -21.02
N THR A 592 3.74 -22.39 -22.30
CA THR A 592 2.89 -22.98 -23.32
C THR A 592 3.19 -24.48 -23.39
N GLN A 593 2.42 -25.27 -22.63
CA GLN A 593 2.29 -26.69 -22.91
C GLN A 593 1.37 -26.80 -24.12
N ASP A 594 1.98 -26.93 -25.30
CA ASP A 594 1.29 -27.43 -26.49
C ASP A 594 0.65 -28.78 -26.14
N GLN A 595 -0.65 -28.78 -25.89
CA GLN A 595 -1.46 -30.00 -25.82
C GLN A 595 -1.51 -30.61 -27.22
N ARG A 596 -0.65 -31.59 -27.49
CA ARG A 596 -0.92 -32.57 -28.55
C ARG A 596 -1.64 -33.76 -27.93
N PRO A 597 -2.78 -34.20 -28.48
CA PRO A 597 -3.51 -35.35 -27.95
C PRO A 597 -2.67 -36.63 -28.10
N ALA A 598 -2.55 -37.39 -27.01
CA ALA A 598 -1.93 -38.70 -26.99
C ALA A 598 -2.77 -39.69 -27.80
N GLN A 599 -2.24 -40.19 -28.91
CA GLN A 599 -2.72 -41.39 -29.58
C GLN A 599 -1.81 -42.57 -29.20
N TYR A 600 -2.44 -43.60 -28.63
CA TYR A 600 -1.86 -44.92 -28.40
C TYR A 600 -1.55 -45.61 -29.72
N PHE A 601 -0.34 -46.15 -29.90
CA PHE A 601 -0.12 -47.41 -30.63
C PHE A 601 1.22 -48.06 -30.23
N ASP A 602 1.18 -49.38 -30.23
CA ASP A 602 2.12 -50.39 -29.73
C ASP A 602 3.20 -50.77 -30.79
N GLY A 603 4.32 -51.34 -30.35
CA GLY A 603 5.18 -52.22 -31.17
C GLY A 603 6.56 -51.72 -31.64
N GLN A 604 7.61 -52.27 -30.99
CA GLN A 604 8.87 -52.84 -31.50
C GLN A 604 9.75 -52.20 -32.62
N ASP A 605 11.05 -52.23 -32.32
CA ASP A 605 12.25 -52.49 -33.16
C ASP A 605 13.01 -51.39 -33.94
N GLU A 606 14.31 -51.37 -33.61
CA GLU A 606 15.57 -51.19 -34.39
C GLU A 606 16.01 -49.88 -35.12
N GLU A 607 17.30 -49.59 -34.86
CA GLU A 607 18.41 -48.93 -35.57
C GLU A 607 18.20 -47.94 -36.77
N LYS A 608 18.72 -46.69 -36.58
CA LYS A 608 19.61 -45.82 -37.45
C LYS A 608 19.35 -45.64 -38.98
N PRO A 609 19.98 -44.66 -39.69
CA PRO A 609 20.41 -43.28 -39.39
C PRO A 609 20.07 -42.21 -40.49
N LYS A 610 20.35 -40.92 -40.19
CA LYS A 610 20.65 -39.75 -41.07
C LYS A 610 19.81 -39.49 -42.34
N ASP A 611 19.24 -38.27 -42.45
CA ASP A 611 19.61 -37.35 -43.54
C ASP A 611 19.16 -35.89 -43.34
N ARG A 612 20.07 -34.96 -43.65
CA ARG A 612 19.84 -33.52 -43.78
C ARG A 612 19.41 -33.23 -45.22
N ARG A 613 18.29 -32.52 -45.41
CA ARG A 613 18.03 -31.73 -46.64
C ARG A 613 17.28 -30.44 -46.29
N PHE A 614 17.94 -29.30 -46.48
CA PHE A 614 17.30 -28.02 -46.83
C PHE A 614 17.51 -27.84 -48.35
N PRO A 615 16.58 -27.20 -49.10
CA PRO A 615 16.68 -25.75 -49.39
C PRO A 615 15.30 -25.10 -49.77
N PRO A 616 15.17 -23.87 -50.36
CA PRO A 616 16.06 -22.70 -50.46
C PRO A 616 15.40 -21.32 -50.10
N GLY A 617 16.24 -20.36 -49.69
CA GLY A 617 16.28 -19.01 -50.28
C GLY A 617 15.30 -17.91 -49.80
N SER A 618 15.79 -16.96 -48.99
CA SER A 618 16.18 -15.64 -49.52
C SER A 618 17.11 -14.87 -48.56
N MET A 619 18.27 -14.57 -49.15
CA MET A 619 19.40 -13.70 -48.83
C MET A 619 19.43 -12.75 -47.62
N ASN A 620 20.60 -12.84 -46.96
CA ASN A 620 21.31 -11.85 -46.17
C ASN A 620 21.54 -10.51 -46.90
N ARG A 621 21.76 -9.44 -46.12
CA ARG A 621 22.94 -8.60 -46.38
C ARG A 621 23.53 -7.98 -45.10
N THR A 622 24.71 -8.51 -44.80
CA THR A 622 25.78 -8.05 -43.90
C THR A 622 26.45 -6.79 -44.45
N MET A 623 27.02 -5.95 -43.58
CA MET A 623 28.37 -5.42 -43.80
C MET A 623 29.13 -5.40 -42.48
N SER A 624 29.90 -6.47 -42.30
CA SER A 624 31.09 -6.52 -41.47
C SER A 624 32.18 -5.61 -42.05
N LEU A 625 33.14 -5.17 -41.23
CA LEU A 625 34.55 -5.49 -41.46
C LEU A 625 35.37 -5.21 -40.19
N THR A 626 35.71 -6.32 -39.55
CA THR A 626 36.80 -6.51 -38.60
C THR A 626 38.18 -6.25 -39.21
N ARG A 627 39.15 -5.84 -38.39
CA ARG A 627 40.53 -6.34 -38.51
C ARG A 627 41.35 -6.17 -37.22
N GLY A 628 41.45 -7.28 -36.47
CA GLY A 628 42.71 -7.94 -36.07
C GLY A 628 43.64 -7.33 -34.99
N PRO A 629 44.43 -8.18 -34.30
CA PRO A 629 44.97 -7.92 -32.97
C PRO A 629 46.51 -7.74 -32.93
N MET A 630 47.06 -7.10 -31.90
CA MET A 630 48.48 -7.21 -31.54
C MET A 630 48.72 -6.96 -30.04
N ASN A 631 49.51 -7.85 -29.43
CA ASN A 631 50.12 -7.69 -28.11
C ASN A 631 51.25 -6.65 -28.15
N LEU A 632 51.41 -5.84 -27.10
CA LEU A 632 52.74 -5.35 -26.70
C LEU A 632 52.86 -5.12 -25.19
N VAL A 633 53.94 -5.69 -24.67
CA VAL A 633 54.52 -5.63 -23.33
C VAL A 633 55.12 -4.25 -23.05
N ARG A 634 55.19 -3.86 -21.76
CA ARG A 634 56.34 -3.22 -21.02
C ARG A 634 55.82 -2.17 -20.00
N ARG A 635 55.80 -2.51 -18.69
CA ARG A 635 56.83 -2.21 -17.66
C ARG A 635 57.12 -0.72 -17.46
N LEU A 636 56.97 -0.25 -16.21
CA LEU A 636 57.91 0.54 -15.38
C LEU A 636 57.33 0.54 -13.93
N SER A 637 57.92 -0.21 -12.98
CA SER A 637 58.84 0.25 -11.91
C SER A 637 58.19 1.21 -10.88
N GLY A 638 58.28 1.05 -9.57
CA GLY A 638 59.03 0.14 -8.70
C GLY A 638 59.26 0.80 -7.32
N SER A 639 59.66 -0.01 -6.34
CA SER A 639 60.37 0.35 -5.08
C SER A 639 59.58 1.11 -3.99
N SER A 640 59.69 0.86 -2.67
CA SER A 640 60.34 -0.16 -1.83
C SER A 640 60.12 0.22 -0.35
N LYS A 641 59.87 -0.79 0.49
CA LYS A 641 60.36 -1.01 1.87
C LYS A 641 60.81 0.18 2.74
N LYS A 642 60.30 0.23 3.99
CA LYS A 642 61.11 0.07 5.22
C LYS A 642 60.22 -0.10 6.46
N GLY A 643 60.53 -1.14 7.25
CA GLY A 643 60.09 -1.31 8.64
C GLY A 643 61.17 -0.82 9.64
N PRO A 644 61.09 -1.23 10.93
CA PRO A 644 61.12 -0.37 12.14
C PRO A 644 62.44 -0.55 12.94
N PRO A 645 62.61 -0.44 14.30
CA PRO A 645 61.76 -0.07 15.47
C PRO A 645 62.57 0.79 16.52
N PRO A 646 62.65 0.56 17.88
CA PRO A 646 61.75 0.05 18.95
C PRO A 646 61.75 0.90 20.28
N ILE A 647 61.08 0.42 21.36
CA ILE A 647 61.56 0.20 22.77
C ILE A 647 60.35 0.31 23.76
N SER A 648 59.81 -0.78 24.33
CA SER A 648 60.16 -1.51 25.59
C SER A 648 59.52 -0.87 26.85
N LEU A 649 58.99 -1.52 27.90
CA LEU A 649 59.31 -2.77 28.64
C LEU A 649 58.14 -3.13 29.61
N ALA A 650 58.07 -4.40 30.02
CA ALA A 650 57.21 -5.02 31.06
C ALA A 650 57.79 -4.81 32.50
N PRO A 651 57.49 -5.58 33.60
CA PRO A 651 56.55 -6.70 33.85
C PRO A 651 55.89 -6.73 35.28
N ASP A 652 55.31 -7.89 35.66
CA ASP A 652 55.20 -8.48 37.02
C ASP A 652 54.05 -8.02 37.95
N GLN A 653 53.38 -8.82 38.82
CA GLN A 653 53.34 -10.25 39.14
C GLN A 653 52.26 -10.47 40.26
N ILE A 654 51.93 -11.74 40.57
CA ILE A 654 51.46 -12.29 41.88
C ILE A 654 49.93 -12.42 42.18
N ARG A 655 49.55 -13.69 42.43
CA ARG A 655 48.34 -14.20 43.13
C ARG A 655 48.47 -14.04 44.65
N PRO A 656 47.39 -14.21 45.44
CA PRO A 656 47.34 -15.48 46.19
C PRO A 656 45.94 -16.12 46.30
N VAL A 657 45.97 -17.33 46.84
CA VAL A 657 44.90 -18.31 47.07
C VAL A 657 44.53 -18.33 48.57
N ASN A 658 43.28 -18.71 48.88
CA ASN A 658 42.75 -19.48 50.05
C ASN A 658 41.47 -18.85 50.62
N GLU A 659 40.58 -19.53 51.34
CA GLU A 659 40.01 -20.89 51.44
C GLU A 659 38.96 -20.79 52.57
N ASP A 660 37.92 -21.63 52.56
CA ASP A 660 37.00 -21.98 53.67
C ASP A 660 36.02 -20.90 54.22
N ASP A 661 34.77 -21.16 54.63
CA ASP A 661 34.14 -22.40 55.10
C ASP A 661 32.59 -22.26 55.24
N ARG A 662 31.90 -23.41 55.37
CA ARG A 662 30.58 -23.68 56.03
C ARG A 662 29.26 -23.69 55.24
N ARG A 663 28.83 -24.92 54.93
CA ARG A 663 27.43 -25.42 54.86
C ARG A 663 26.88 -25.67 56.30
N PRO A 664 25.55 -25.87 56.54
CA PRO A 664 24.86 -27.15 56.29
C PRO A 664 23.40 -27.01 55.78
N SER A 665 22.96 -27.84 54.81
CA SER A 665 22.04 -28.99 55.00
C SER A 665 20.54 -28.68 55.10
N SER A 666 19.76 -29.10 54.09
CA SER A 666 18.69 -30.10 54.30
C SER A 666 18.16 -30.63 52.97
N THR A 667 18.39 -31.93 52.75
CA THR A 667 17.80 -32.77 51.70
C THR A 667 16.55 -33.44 52.25
N ILE A 668 15.42 -33.43 51.53
CA ILE A 668 14.45 -34.54 51.55
C ILE A 668 14.04 -34.85 50.11
N GLN A 669 14.02 -36.14 49.83
CA GLN A 669 13.89 -36.82 48.55
C GLN A 669 12.62 -37.71 48.58
N ARG A 670 12.14 -38.10 47.39
CA ARG A 670 11.26 -39.26 47.05
C ARG A 670 9.74 -39.09 47.28
N ALA A 671 8.83 -39.68 46.50
CA ALA A 671 8.86 -40.44 45.23
C ALA A 671 7.41 -40.64 44.70
N ASN A 672 7.30 -40.90 43.39
CA ASN A 672 6.31 -41.69 42.61
C ASN A 672 4.96 -42.12 43.25
N SER A 673 3.84 -41.94 42.51
CA SER A 673 3.21 -42.99 41.66
C SER A 673 1.76 -42.68 41.18
N LEU A 674 1.52 -42.93 39.88
CA LEU A 674 0.36 -43.60 39.24
C LEU A 674 -1.06 -42.97 39.11
N SER A 675 -1.39 -42.67 37.83
CA SER A 675 -2.57 -43.03 36.99
C SER A 675 -4.03 -42.98 37.48
N ALA A 676 -4.90 -42.31 36.69
CA ALA A 676 -6.18 -42.80 36.11
C ALA A 676 -6.89 -41.64 35.36
N THR A 677 -6.95 -41.67 34.01
CA THR A 677 -8.15 -41.85 33.15
C THR A 677 -9.27 -40.82 33.31
N ASP A 678 -9.50 -39.99 32.27
CA ASP A 678 -10.76 -40.07 31.50
C ASP A 678 -10.68 -39.33 30.15
N ARG A 679 -11.25 -39.99 29.13
CA ARG A 679 -11.36 -39.59 27.72
C ARG A 679 -12.83 -39.43 27.38
N ALA A 680 -13.17 -38.41 26.60
CA ALA A 680 -14.28 -38.38 25.64
C ALA A 680 -14.13 -37.15 24.74
N ALA A 681 -14.48 -37.09 23.45
CA ALA A 681 -14.62 -38.03 22.35
C ALA A 681 -14.76 -37.14 21.09
N ALA A 682 -14.05 -37.43 20.01
CA ALA A 682 -14.24 -36.80 18.69
C ALA A 682 -14.51 -37.91 17.67
N PRO A 683 -15.43 -37.74 16.70
CA PRO A 683 -15.83 -38.82 15.83
C PRO A 683 -14.89 -39.01 14.64
N SER A 684 -14.66 -40.28 14.34
CA SER A 684 -13.86 -40.86 13.27
C SER A 684 -14.59 -40.85 11.92
N SER A 685 -13.85 -40.67 10.82
CA SER A 685 -14.21 -41.19 9.49
C SER A 685 -13.03 -41.98 8.92
N HIS A 686 -13.24 -43.28 8.72
CA HIS A 686 -12.33 -44.21 8.06
C HIS A 686 -12.30 -43.97 6.54
N PHE A 687 -11.11 -44.00 5.94
CA PHE A 687 -10.87 -44.66 4.65
C PHE A 687 -9.39 -45.07 4.55
N SER A 688 -9.16 -46.37 4.38
CA SER A 688 -7.86 -46.98 4.09
C SER A 688 -7.68 -47.08 2.57
N GLY A 689 -6.54 -46.62 2.06
CA GLY A 689 -6.15 -46.80 0.67
C GLY A 689 -4.66 -46.54 0.48
N SER A 690 -3.91 -47.62 0.22
CA SER A 690 -2.50 -47.60 -0.15
C SER A 690 -2.29 -46.93 -1.51
N SER A 691 -1.39 -45.96 -1.60
CA SER A 691 -0.85 -45.43 -2.87
C SER A 691 0.50 -44.72 -2.63
N PRO A 692 1.35 -44.64 -3.67
CA PRO A 692 2.80 -44.61 -3.56
C PRO A 692 3.37 -43.25 -3.15
N GLN A 693 4.61 -43.27 -2.63
CA GLN A 693 5.40 -42.12 -2.19
C GLN A 693 5.44 -41.01 -3.26
N ASN A 694 4.68 -39.94 -3.03
CA ASN A 694 4.92 -38.62 -3.61
C ASN A 694 6.01 -37.90 -2.78
N PRO A 695 6.81 -37.00 -3.39
CA PRO A 695 7.80 -36.22 -2.66
C PRO A 695 7.09 -35.37 -1.59
N GLU A 696 7.63 -35.34 -0.38
CA GLU A 696 7.10 -34.60 0.76
C GLU A 696 6.81 -33.15 0.36
N PHE A 697 5.53 -32.75 0.34
CA PHE A 697 5.19 -31.34 0.43
C PHE A 697 5.72 -30.86 1.79
N GLU A 698 6.78 -30.04 1.78
CA GLU A 698 7.27 -29.36 2.97
C GLU A 698 6.07 -28.74 3.70
N ARG A 699 5.91 -29.09 4.99
CA ARG A 699 4.86 -28.49 5.82
C ARG A 699 5.04 -26.97 5.79
N PRO A 700 3.98 -26.18 5.63
CA PRO A 700 4.11 -24.72 5.64
C PRO A 700 4.72 -24.28 6.98
N THR A 701 5.92 -23.72 6.92
CA THR A 701 6.64 -23.18 8.10
C THR A 701 6.68 -21.65 8.03
N PHE A 702 6.86 -21.01 9.19
CA PHE A 702 7.12 -19.58 9.29
C PHE A 702 8.55 -19.19 8.89
N ARG A 703 9.44 -20.17 8.70
CA ARG A 703 10.83 -19.94 8.31
C ARG A 703 10.94 -19.96 6.80
N ARG A 704 11.30 -18.83 6.18
CA ARG A 704 11.47 -18.72 4.73
C ARG A 704 12.83 -18.15 4.36
N ARG A 705 13.36 -18.62 3.22
CA ARG A 705 14.53 -17.98 2.61
C ARG A 705 14.09 -16.71 1.86
N PRO A 706 14.86 -15.61 1.93
CA PRO A 706 14.57 -14.42 1.14
C PRO A 706 14.56 -14.77 -0.36
N THR A 707 13.58 -14.25 -1.10
CA THR A 707 13.40 -14.51 -2.54
C THR A 707 14.59 -14.06 -3.40
N ASN A 708 15.38 -13.10 -2.92
CA ASN A 708 16.57 -12.57 -3.61
C ASN A 708 17.87 -13.29 -3.21
N PHE A 709 17.81 -14.30 -2.33
CA PHE A 709 18.98 -14.96 -1.76
C PHE A 709 19.18 -16.34 -2.42
N SER A 710 20.10 -16.43 -3.38
CA SER A 710 20.40 -17.69 -4.07
C SER A 710 21.00 -18.73 -3.10
N GLU A 711 20.79 -20.01 -3.35
CA GLU A 711 21.51 -21.09 -2.64
C GLU A 711 23.04 -20.92 -2.72
N LYS A 712 23.53 -20.33 -3.81
CA LYS A 712 24.95 -20.03 -3.99
C LYS A 712 25.43 -18.90 -3.08
N ASP A 713 24.57 -17.91 -2.81
CA ASP A 713 24.86 -16.77 -1.94
C ASP A 713 24.77 -17.19 -0.47
N ALA A 714 23.81 -18.05 -0.11
CA ALA A 714 23.74 -18.68 1.20
C ALA A 714 24.98 -19.51 1.52
N ARG A 715 25.45 -20.34 0.56
CA ARG A 715 26.68 -21.11 0.71
C ARG A 715 27.95 -20.24 0.79
N ARG A 716 27.96 -19.08 0.11
CA ARG A 716 29.07 -18.12 0.19
C ARG A 716 29.08 -17.38 1.53
N ALA A 717 27.93 -16.94 2.01
CA ALA A 717 27.79 -16.26 3.30
C ALA A 717 28.11 -17.19 4.48
N SER A 718 27.64 -18.45 4.44
CA SER A 718 28.00 -19.47 5.43
C SER A 718 29.50 -19.76 5.48
N LYS A 719 30.17 -19.81 4.31
CA LYS A 719 31.64 -19.94 4.23
C LYS A 719 32.38 -18.69 4.72
N ALA A 720 31.86 -17.50 4.46
CA ALA A 720 32.45 -16.24 4.93
C ALA A 720 32.31 -16.07 6.45
N ALA A 721 31.26 -16.64 7.06
CA ALA A 721 31.02 -16.66 8.50
C ALA A 721 31.82 -17.74 9.27
N GLY A 722 32.77 -18.43 8.62
CA GLY A 722 33.70 -19.33 9.29
C GLY A 722 33.23 -20.77 9.51
N HIS A 723 32.09 -21.19 8.93
CA HIS A 723 31.69 -22.60 8.95
C HIS A 723 32.48 -23.42 7.91
N THR A 724 33.55 -24.08 8.35
CA THR A 724 34.47 -24.82 7.48
C THR A 724 34.13 -26.29 7.27
N ASP A 725 33.13 -26.84 7.97
CA ASP A 725 32.96 -28.31 8.09
C ASP A 725 31.87 -28.93 7.20
N GLY A 726 31.35 -28.19 6.21
CA GLY A 726 30.40 -28.75 5.23
C GLY A 726 29.00 -29.08 5.76
N THR A 727 28.77 -29.05 7.08
CA THR A 727 27.45 -28.95 7.68
C THR A 727 26.97 -27.52 7.56
N VAL A 728 26.24 -27.22 6.48
CA VAL A 728 25.47 -25.98 6.39
C VAL A 728 24.46 -26.05 7.54
N ASP A 729 24.57 -25.17 8.52
CA ASP A 729 23.51 -25.02 9.50
C ASP A 729 22.22 -24.79 8.72
N ALA A 730 21.26 -25.72 8.83
CA ALA A 730 20.09 -25.75 7.94
C ALA A 730 19.27 -24.45 8.04
N ASP A 731 19.47 -23.71 9.13
CA ASP A 731 18.84 -22.44 9.46
C ASP A 731 19.59 -21.19 8.96
N PHE A 732 20.82 -21.30 8.43
CA PHE A 732 21.60 -20.13 8.01
C PHE A 732 20.94 -19.40 6.83
N GLY A 733 20.50 -18.16 7.05
CA GLY A 733 19.84 -17.31 6.05
C GLY A 733 18.32 -17.47 5.96
N HIS A 734 17.68 -18.19 6.89
CA HIS A 734 16.22 -18.19 7.01
C HIS A 734 15.75 -16.97 7.82
N ILE A 735 14.67 -16.35 7.37
CA ILE A 735 13.95 -15.27 8.03
C ILE A 735 12.76 -15.89 8.75
N ASP A 736 12.57 -15.53 10.02
CA ASP A 736 11.35 -15.84 10.76
C ASP A 736 10.23 -14.87 10.37
N LEU A 737 9.09 -15.42 9.96
CA LEU A 737 7.89 -14.66 9.56
C LEU A 737 6.76 -14.82 10.59
N GLU A 738 7.00 -15.40 11.76
CA GLU A 738 6.00 -15.42 12.83
C GLU A 738 5.60 -13.98 13.21
N GLY A 739 4.30 -13.72 13.20
CA GLY A 739 3.75 -12.36 13.40
C GLY A 739 4.13 -11.36 12.31
N GLY A 740 4.65 -11.79 11.16
CA GLY A 740 4.95 -10.93 10.01
C GLY A 740 3.70 -10.45 9.26
N LEU A 741 3.89 -9.53 8.31
CA LEU A 741 2.83 -9.01 7.43
C LEU A 741 2.98 -9.57 6.02
N ASP A 742 1.85 -9.93 5.40
CA ASP A 742 1.68 -10.13 3.96
C ASP A 742 1.10 -8.85 3.36
N ILE A 743 1.94 -8.12 2.63
CA ILE A 743 1.61 -6.88 1.93
C ILE A 743 1.49 -7.18 0.45
N SER A 744 0.34 -6.85 -0.15
CA SER A 744 0.06 -7.07 -1.57
C SER A 744 -0.26 -5.76 -2.27
N LEU A 745 0.54 -5.37 -3.26
CA LEU A 745 0.22 -4.30 -4.21
C LEU A 745 -0.63 -4.88 -5.35
N CYS A 746 -1.87 -4.43 -5.44
CA CYS A 746 -2.86 -4.90 -6.40
C CYS A 746 -2.86 -4.01 -7.64
N MET A 747 -2.16 -4.44 -8.69
CA MET A 747 -1.84 -3.63 -9.87
C MET A 747 -2.84 -3.85 -10.99
N GLU A 748 -3.41 -2.77 -11.53
CA GLU A 748 -4.42 -2.81 -12.60
C GLU A 748 -3.95 -3.55 -13.85
N VAL A 749 -4.78 -4.47 -14.36
CA VAL A 749 -4.51 -5.18 -15.61
C VAL A 749 -4.77 -4.28 -16.82
N ASN A 750 -5.96 -3.70 -16.90
CA ASN A 750 -6.42 -2.91 -18.04
C ASN A 750 -7.28 -1.72 -17.58
N GLN A 751 -6.82 -0.50 -17.88
CA GLN A 751 -7.54 0.73 -17.53
C GLN A 751 -8.90 0.91 -18.24
N HIS A 752 -9.10 0.21 -19.35
CA HIS A 752 -10.34 0.28 -20.12
C HIS A 752 -11.41 -0.69 -19.58
N ASP A 753 -11.04 -1.62 -18.69
CA ASP A 753 -11.94 -2.64 -18.16
C ASP A 753 -12.68 -2.14 -16.91
N PRO A 754 -14.02 -1.97 -16.95
CA PRO A 754 -14.81 -1.51 -15.82
C PRO A 754 -14.88 -2.52 -14.64
N SER A 755 -14.36 -3.75 -14.82
CA SER A 755 -14.22 -4.72 -13.73
C SER A 755 -13.13 -4.33 -12.73
N GLY A 756 -12.12 -3.58 -13.19
CA GLY A 756 -10.94 -3.21 -12.42
C GLY A 756 -10.08 -4.38 -11.97
N VAL A 757 -10.00 -5.48 -12.75
CA VAL A 757 -9.15 -6.63 -12.41
C VAL A 757 -7.72 -6.16 -12.11
N THR A 758 -7.17 -6.64 -10.99
CA THR A 758 -5.78 -6.38 -10.61
C THR A 758 -5.00 -7.68 -10.36
N VAL A 759 -3.68 -7.60 -10.55
CA VAL A 759 -2.72 -8.66 -10.24
C VAL A 759 -1.94 -8.30 -8.97
N PRO A 760 -1.90 -9.19 -7.95
CA PRO A 760 -1.20 -8.91 -6.71
C PRO A 760 0.32 -9.17 -6.83
N TYR A 761 1.12 -8.22 -6.36
CA TYR A 761 2.56 -8.36 -6.13
C TYR A 761 2.83 -8.34 -4.64
N ARG A 762 3.46 -9.39 -4.12
CA ARG A 762 3.55 -9.64 -2.68
C ARG A 762 4.91 -9.30 -2.09
N LEU A 763 4.89 -8.73 -0.89
CA LEU A 763 6.04 -8.46 -0.03
C LEU A 763 5.74 -9.04 1.36
N LEU A 764 6.61 -9.92 1.85
CA LEU A 764 6.56 -10.40 3.22
C LEU A 764 7.47 -9.56 4.10
N VAL A 765 6.92 -9.00 5.17
CA VAL A 765 7.64 -8.14 6.12
C VAL A 765 7.70 -8.85 7.48
N PRO A 766 8.88 -9.32 7.93
CA PRO A 766 9.02 -10.00 9.21
C PRO A 766 8.82 -9.04 10.38
N ALA A 767 8.22 -9.53 11.47
CA ALA A 767 8.31 -8.86 12.75
C ALA A 767 9.79 -8.74 13.19
N LEU A 768 10.10 -7.69 13.96
CA LEU A 768 11.46 -7.48 14.47
C LEU A 768 11.67 -8.28 15.76
N SER A 769 12.73 -9.08 15.78
CA SER A 769 13.28 -9.74 16.97
C SER A 769 14.65 -9.14 17.27
N TYR A 770 14.66 -8.04 18.03
CA TYR A 770 15.88 -7.31 18.39
C TYR A 770 16.26 -7.55 19.86
N GLN A 771 17.47 -8.04 20.08
CA GLN A 771 18.03 -8.36 21.40
C GLN A 771 19.25 -7.49 21.77
N GLY A 772 19.63 -6.51 20.94
CA GLY A 772 20.74 -5.61 21.23
C GLY A 772 20.40 -4.59 22.33
N SER A 773 21.44 -3.98 22.90
CA SER A 773 21.28 -2.67 23.57
C SER A 773 20.86 -1.65 22.52
N GLY A 774 20.00 -0.69 22.86
CA GLY A 774 19.66 0.42 21.96
C GLY A 774 20.91 1.09 21.40
N ASP A 775 20.82 1.64 20.18
CA ASP A 775 21.96 2.25 19.50
C ASP A 775 22.56 3.35 20.40
N PRO A 776 23.86 3.29 20.75
CA PRO A 776 24.48 4.27 21.64
C PRO A 776 24.65 5.67 21.03
N ASN A 777 23.93 6.01 19.96
CA ASN A 777 24.17 7.23 19.18
C ASN A 777 22.99 8.23 19.18
N PRO A 778 22.64 8.84 20.33
CA PRO A 778 21.86 10.06 20.35
C PRO A 778 22.82 11.23 20.12
N ALA A 779 23.05 11.63 18.87
CA ALA A 779 23.87 12.80 18.55
C ALA A 779 23.24 13.66 17.45
#